data_AF-A0A846ZYV6-F1
#
_entry.id   AF-A0A846ZYV6-F1
#
_cell.length_a   1.000
_cell.length_b   1.000
_cell.length_c   1.000
_cell.angle_alpha   90.00
_cell.angle_beta   90.00
_cell.angle_gamma   90.00
#
_symmetry.space_group_name_H-M   'P 1'
#
loop_
_entity.id
_entity.type
_entity.pdbx_description
1 polymer ?
#
loop_
_entity_poly.entity_id
_entity_poly.type
_entity_poly.pdbx_seq_one_letter_code
_entity_poly.pdbx_strand_id
1 'polypeptide(L)'
;MSKDNETLIPQNIRSYFHEIAERLWSGHATIMVGAGFSRNAKKSDPAKKDFPTWNQLGDIFYNKIYGHCPSEKHNYLNVLNLADELQAALGRPTLDHILRKEIPDEDHEPSHLHIKLMELPWVDIFTTNYDTLLERACINVTSQKFDIVINKQDLVYSEKPRIIKLHGSFPSERPFIITEEDYRKYPKKFAPFVNTVQQSLLENTLCLVGFSGDDPNFLQWIGWIHDNLGKDNSPKIYLIGLLNLSDAQKKLLEQRNVVSLNLSSLPGIDGNHEKAMNTFLDFLASQKKSEKNIEWPGTQKSLSPKGNEDSVNQLLAILKEWKTIRNDYPNWIIVPEDRRSALWTHTLFWIPTFKSISSLSMPDDIEFLFEMNWRLEKCLSPIFNNMIDDYEKILNRYNPFPEIIIIEGAINPKSLDYTSLPWERIKNKWLELHISIMRFYREEGFLDKWDTINEKIQNIYQFLSPELIAKLHYERCLHFLFYLKISEVRSQIKEWPVNTSLPLWEAKRAGILAELGNIEEAEKILENSLSFIRSQLNLVPISRDYSWVSQEAYVMSLFQYIKDARSFRGEQFEERQKIRRIFNERWNDLKQYKCDPWTELKLFEIYLEHEAVPVSNISQKKEFDIGRVTATRHFSRENKEAATAYSFLRYCEEAGMPFKIPGITYGKGAAKGAIKRIANYSPYWAFASLVRIGDSKVVDEIFNRKSMVTMDISQVDRLIDHYIAAIESIFPEIEIGDRFHQDNFAIALASVIPEILSRLCVKCSGKARLKLLAFLKILYSSDQKIKFTNVAQFTERLIGSFSEEKQYKLIPNLLKFPILSNLHFLIKREFPEPFHFLSVDSELITGYDKIKIDQDIIRDLLQKLYSTIKEERNRAFLRLEKLYRFNLLDNEQVKSLGVALWSQINDKSGFPKNTDFYNFAFTKLPHPETVDPVYLFKEFALNEPFPVQGSNIGQGISMTGGNIPIFYEILGAAVTGIDWSNDETVQIFNKLIEWWDADKHYLKEDAISNPFSNIQDEFRARFWHLAPILANVIAPRLSIMTDTNIKSTVSRLLNELHEYEIPSLRAHVALVNLFPDDKPHLYSKIENAISSNDHYNIVDAIEAIWAIIKSDNASSFGKSDIANSLILVSQQIKWRRKLGLVSSLNLMSNIVDITPKYLSNILLSDILIGLSFLSNESDPINTDMDTDIADKLEYRKQAAYLAYRLYRHFSCKRENVPKVIADWKVICTSLNEFAEIRNEWLEVH
;
A
#
# COMPACT_ATOMS: atom_id res chain seq x y z
N MET A 1 35.65 -21.97 15.80
CA MET A 1 36.36 -23.25 16.08
C MET A 1 35.36 -24.39 15.98
N SER A 2 35.71 -25.49 15.29
CA SER A 2 34.91 -26.73 15.31
C SER A 2 35.02 -27.42 16.67
N LYS A 3 34.02 -28.24 17.03
CA LYS A 3 34.04 -29.08 18.26
C LYS A 3 35.30 -29.94 18.40
N ASP A 4 36.03 -30.18 17.31
CA ASP A 4 37.25 -30.99 17.27
C ASP A 4 38.46 -30.34 17.98
N ASN A 5 38.46 -29.02 18.20
CA ASN A 5 39.54 -28.33 18.93
C ASN A 5 39.36 -28.32 20.46
N GLU A 6 38.16 -28.59 20.99
CA GLU A 6 37.93 -28.65 22.45
C GLU A 6 38.59 -29.87 23.11
N THR A 7 38.84 -30.93 22.34
CA THR A 7 39.49 -32.18 22.80
C THR A 7 41.00 -32.06 23.00
N LEU A 8 41.62 -30.95 22.56
CA LEU A 8 43.06 -30.72 22.67
C LEU A 8 43.49 -29.99 23.97
N ILE A 9 42.55 -29.45 24.74
CA ILE A 9 42.84 -28.74 26.00
C ILE A 9 42.82 -29.74 27.17
N PRO A 10 43.89 -29.85 27.98
CA PRO A 10 43.92 -30.69 29.17
C PRO A 10 42.76 -30.43 30.12
N GLN A 11 42.16 -31.49 30.66
CA GLN A 11 40.90 -31.42 31.40
C GLN A 11 40.99 -30.57 32.68
N ASN A 12 42.18 -30.47 33.28
CA ASN A 12 42.47 -29.63 34.45
C ASN A 12 42.49 -28.12 34.16
N ILE A 13 42.76 -27.70 32.92
CA ILE A 13 42.73 -26.28 32.50
C ILE A 13 41.36 -25.93 31.90
N ARG A 14 40.74 -26.89 31.21
CA ARG A 14 39.45 -26.73 30.55
C ARG A 14 38.33 -26.30 31.51
N SER A 15 38.30 -26.84 32.73
CA SER A 15 37.31 -26.44 33.75
C SER A 15 37.41 -24.95 34.10
N TYR A 16 38.62 -24.44 34.30
CA TYR A 16 38.84 -23.02 34.61
C TYR A 16 38.56 -22.11 33.41
N PHE A 17 38.88 -22.57 32.19
CA PHE A 17 38.52 -21.83 30.97
C PHE A 17 37.00 -21.69 30.83
N HIS A 18 36.23 -22.74 31.13
CA HIS A 18 34.76 -22.65 31.16
C HIS A 18 34.26 -21.72 32.27
N GLU A 19 34.85 -21.78 33.47
CA GLU A 19 34.48 -20.89 34.59
C GLU A 19 34.72 -19.41 34.23
N ILE A 20 35.88 -19.09 33.63
CA ILE A 20 36.20 -17.73 33.16
C ILE A 20 35.25 -17.31 32.03
N ALA A 21 35.00 -18.18 31.05
CA ALA A 21 34.09 -17.88 29.94
C ALA A 21 32.66 -17.63 30.43
N GLU A 22 32.17 -18.44 31.37
CA GLU A 22 30.84 -18.26 31.96
C GLU A 22 30.74 -16.91 32.67
N ARG A 23 31.73 -16.57 33.50
CA ARG A 23 31.77 -15.28 34.21
C ARG A 23 31.86 -14.10 33.25
N LEU A 24 32.68 -14.21 32.19
CA LEU A 24 32.82 -13.20 31.14
C LEU A 24 31.49 -12.94 30.43
N TRP A 25 30.84 -13.98 29.90
CA TRP A 25 29.59 -13.83 29.17
C TRP A 25 28.38 -13.51 30.08
N SER A 26 28.51 -13.67 31.40
CA SER A 26 27.50 -13.24 32.38
C SER A 26 27.67 -11.80 32.87
N GLY A 27 28.66 -11.06 32.40
CA GLY A 27 28.92 -9.68 32.83
C GLY A 27 29.57 -9.55 34.21
N HIS A 28 30.31 -10.58 34.64
CA HIS A 28 30.98 -10.65 35.95
C HIS A 28 32.48 -10.97 35.84
N ALA A 29 33.14 -10.54 34.76
CA ALA A 29 34.58 -10.70 34.60
C ALA A 29 35.29 -9.40 34.23
N THR A 30 36.48 -9.25 34.81
CA THR A 30 37.38 -8.12 34.63
C THR A 30 38.75 -8.66 34.23
N ILE A 31 39.47 -7.93 33.40
CA ILE A 31 40.83 -8.31 33.00
C ILE A 31 41.83 -7.23 33.39
N MET A 32 43.01 -7.65 33.83
CA MET A 32 44.14 -6.79 34.11
C MET A 32 45.31 -7.18 33.20
N VAL A 33 45.78 -6.21 32.42
CA VAL A 33 46.76 -6.39 31.34
C VAL A 33 48.10 -5.75 31.73
N GLY A 34 49.16 -6.57 31.78
CA GLY A 34 50.52 -6.13 32.09
C GLY A 34 51.42 -5.97 30.86
N ALA A 35 52.67 -5.54 31.09
CA ALA A 35 53.61 -5.17 30.04
C ALA A 35 54.02 -6.36 29.15
N GLY A 36 53.87 -7.60 29.66
CA GLY A 36 54.10 -8.81 28.89
C GLY A 36 53.12 -8.99 27.73
N PHE A 37 51.92 -8.38 27.78
CA PHE A 37 50.96 -8.43 26.67
C PHE A 37 51.33 -7.46 25.55
N SER A 38 51.89 -6.28 25.87
CA SER A 38 52.36 -5.28 24.91
C SER A 38 53.46 -5.81 23.99
N ARG A 39 54.21 -6.83 24.40
CA ARG A 39 55.21 -7.51 23.55
C ARG A 39 54.61 -8.27 22.37
N ASN A 40 53.29 -8.51 22.36
CA ASN A 40 52.59 -9.08 21.22
C ASN A 40 52.19 -8.01 20.19
N ALA A 41 52.56 -6.74 20.38
CA ALA A 41 52.26 -5.67 19.44
C ALA A 41 53.02 -5.84 18.11
N LYS A 42 52.45 -5.31 17.02
CA LYS A 42 53.06 -5.38 15.70
C LYS A 42 54.03 -4.21 15.54
N LYS A 43 55.28 -4.50 15.20
CA LYS A 43 56.27 -3.45 14.87
C LYS A 43 55.88 -2.78 13.55
N SER A 44 55.96 -1.45 13.50
CA SER A 44 55.79 -0.70 12.25
C SER A 44 56.92 -0.98 11.24
N ASP A 45 58.11 -1.31 11.74
CA ASP A 45 59.29 -1.73 10.96
C ASP A 45 60.10 -2.77 11.78
N PRO A 46 60.53 -3.90 11.20
CA PRO A 46 61.38 -4.90 11.87
C PRO A 46 62.64 -4.34 12.55
N ALA A 47 63.18 -3.20 12.09
CA ALA A 47 64.35 -2.54 12.66
C ALA A 47 64.08 -1.79 13.97
N LYS A 48 62.82 -1.64 14.40
CA LYS A 48 62.45 -0.93 15.63
C LYS A 48 62.65 -1.79 16.89
N LYS A 49 62.95 -1.12 18.00
CA LYS A 49 63.18 -1.74 19.32
C LYS A 49 61.95 -2.52 19.77
N ASP A 50 62.14 -3.63 20.48
CA ASP A 50 61.05 -4.32 21.18
C ASP A 50 60.66 -3.59 22.48
N PHE A 51 59.44 -3.84 22.97
CA PHE A 51 59.06 -3.44 24.32
C PHE A 51 59.99 -4.10 25.37
N PRO A 52 60.62 -3.31 26.27
CA PRO A 52 61.55 -3.84 27.25
C PRO A 52 60.83 -4.65 28.34
N THR A 53 61.48 -5.71 28.82
CA THR A 53 61.08 -6.38 30.06
C THR A 53 61.47 -5.54 31.28
N TRP A 54 60.88 -5.84 32.43
CA TRP A 54 61.16 -5.14 33.69
C TRP A 54 62.66 -5.14 34.06
N ASN A 55 63.35 -6.27 33.86
CA ASN A 55 64.80 -6.36 34.10
C ASN A 55 65.60 -5.61 33.03
N GLN A 56 65.21 -5.67 31.75
CA GLN A 56 65.90 -4.88 30.72
C GLN A 56 65.79 -3.37 30.97
N LEU A 57 64.65 -2.90 31.52
CA LEU A 57 64.49 -1.53 31.95
C LEU A 57 65.41 -1.19 33.14
N GLY A 58 65.54 -2.12 34.09
CA GLY A 58 66.50 -2.03 35.19
C GLY A 58 67.96 -1.96 34.74
N ASP A 59 68.35 -2.77 33.75
CA ASP A 59 69.69 -2.76 33.16
C ASP A 59 70.01 -1.40 32.52
N ILE A 60 69.01 -0.78 31.89
CA ILE A 60 69.13 0.57 31.33
C ILE A 60 69.31 1.61 32.43
N PHE A 61 68.52 1.55 33.52
CA PHE A 61 68.67 2.45 34.66
C PHE A 61 70.06 2.31 35.30
N TYR A 62 70.50 1.06 35.52
CA TYR A 62 71.80 0.74 36.08
C TYR A 62 72.94 1.29 35.21
N ASN A 63 72.91 1.05 33.90
CA ASN A 63 73.90 1.58 32.97
C ASN A 63 73.89 3.12 32.93
N LYS A 64 72.72 3.75 33.08
CA LYS A 64 72.62 5.21 33.08
C LYS A 64 73.22 5.86 34.32
N ILE A 65 73.17 5.19 35.47
CA ILE A 65 73.76 5.65 36.74
C ILE A 65 75.26 5.36 36.77
N TYR A 66 75.66 4.11 36.45
CA TYR A 66 77.01 3.61 36.70
C TYR A 66 77.91 3.52 35.45
N GLY A 67 77.36 3.73 34.26
CA GLY A 67 78.12 3.74 32.99
C GLY A 67 78.55 2.36 32.47
N HIS A 68 78.09 1.27 33.08
CA HIS A 68 78.33 -0.11 32.63
C HIS A 68 77.11 -1.02 32.88
N CYS A 69 77.04 -2.15 32.17
CA CYS A 69 75.98 -3.14 32.39
C CYS A 69 76.17 -3.93 33.70
N PRO A 70 75.10 -4.49 34.27
CA PRO A 70 75.20 -5.37 35.44
C PRO A 70 76.01 -6.64 35.13
N SER A 71 76.71 -7.19 36.13
CA SER A 71 77.50 -8.42 36.03
C SER A 71 77.26 -9.32 37.25
N GLU A 72 77.68 -10.59 37.22
CA GLU A 72 77.49 -11.53 38.35
C GLU A 72 78.06 -11.01 39.70
N LYS A 73 79.03 -10.08 39.67
CA LYS A 73 79.61 -9.44 40.87
C LYS A 73 78.98 -8.11 41.24
N HIS A 74 78.30 -7.44 40.30
CA HIS A 74 77.66 -6.13 40.48
C HIS A 74 76.28 -6.18 39.83
N ASN A 75 75.28 -6.62 40.61
CA ASN A 75 73.91 -6.75 40.18
C ASN A 75 73.00 -5.93 41.10
N TYR A 76 71.86 -5.46 40.59
CA TYR A 76 70.86 -4.79 41.38
C TYR A 76 69.79 -5.78 41.87
N LEU A 77 69.29 -5.55 43.07
CA LEU A 77 68.26 -6.40 43.69
C LEU A 77 66.84 -6.02 43.26
N ASN A 78 66.58 -4.72 43.04
CA ASN A 78 65.23 -4.22 42.74
C ASN A 78 65.30 -3.02 41.77
N VAL A 79 64.52 -3.10 40.68
CA VAL A 79 64.39 -2.04 39.66
C VAL A 79 63.79 -0.76 40.26
N LEU A 80 62.90 -0.87 41.25
CA LEU A 80 62.27 0.28 41.91
C LEU A 80 63.30 1.15 42.65
N ASN A 81 64.25 0.51 43.34
CA ASN A 81 65.32 1.17 44.06
C ASN A 81 66.27 1.88 43.08
N LEU A 82 66.60 1.23 41.95
CA LEU A 82 67.36 1.87 40.88
C LEU A 82 66.64 3.07 40.29
N ALA A 83 65.31 3.01 40.14
CA ALA A 83 64.54 4.14 39.65
C ALA A 83 64.55 5.31 40.65
N ASP A 84 64.53 5.05 41.96
CA ASP A 84 64.73 6.07 42.99
C ASP A 84 66.15 6.65 43.00
N GLU A 85 67.18 5.83 42.84
CA GLU A 85 68.57 6.28 42.70
C GLU A 85 68.76 7.15 41.45
N LEU A 86 68.17 6.74 40.32
CA LEU A 86 68.18 7.49 39.06
C LEU A 86 67.45 8.83 39.22
N GLN A 87 66.30 8.83 39.90
CA GLN A 87 65.54 10.05 40.20
C GLN A 87 66.33 10.98 41.12
N ALA A 88 67.03 10.46 42.14
CA ALA A 88 67.84 11.25 43.06
C ALA A 88 69.08 11.84 42.34
N ALA A 89 69.70 11.09 41.43
CA ALA A 89 70.89 11.51 40.71
C ALA A 89 70.61 12.49 39.56
N LEU A 90 69.54 12.27 38.78
CA LEU A 90 69.27 12.99 37.52
C LEU A 90 67.92 13.74 37.47
N GLY A 91 67.11 13.63 38.53
CA GLY A 91 65.79 14.27 38.62
C GLY A 91 64.66 13.51 37.90
N ARG A 92 63.41 13.76 38.33
CA ARG A 92 62.19 13.15 37.77
C ARG A 92 61.98 13.41 36.27
N PRO A 93 62.24 14.61 35.72
CA PRO A 93 62.08 14.86 34.29
C PRO A 93 62.94 13.94 33.41
N THR A 94 64.16 13.63 33.88
CA THR A 94 65.09 12.74 33.16
C THR A 94 64.61 11.30 33.21
N LEU A 95 64.14 10.82 34.36
CA LEU A 95 63.54 9.49 34.51
C LEU A 95 62.33 9.31 33.57
N ASP A 96 61.40 10.27 33.58
CA ASP A 96 60.22 10.23 32.71
C ASP A 96 60.60 10.31 31.22
N HIS A 97 61.68 11.03 30.87
CA HIS A 97 62.21 11.07 29.49
C HIS A 97 62.82 9.72 29.08
N ILE A 98 63.54 9.05 29.98
CA ILE A 98 64.09 7.71 29.73
C ILE A 98 62.95 6.71 29.51
N LEU A 99 61.91 6.73 30.34
CA LEU A 99 60.74 5.87 30.16
C LEU A 99 60.07 6.08 28.79
N ARG A 100 59.85 7.33 28.38
CA ARG A 100 59.28 7.63 27.05
C ARG A 100 60.18 7.21 25.89
N LYS A 101 61.50 7.31 26.07
CA LYS A 101 62.47 6.98 25.02
C LYS A 101 62.65 5.47 24.84
N GLU A 102 62.61 4.72 25.94
CA GLU A 102 62.90 3.29 25.94
C GLU A 102 61.65 2.42 25.80
N ILE A 103 60.45 2.99 25.99
CA ILE A 103 59.17 2.31 25.72
C ILE A 103 58.58 2.85 24.40
N PRO A 104 58.71 2.10 23.29
CA PRO A 104 58.44 2.59 21.94
C PRO A 104 56.95 2.53 21.54
N ASP A 105 56.08 3.30 22.20
CA ASP A 105 54.62 3.25 21.96
C ASP A 105 54.22 3.61 20.51
N GLU A 106 54.72 4.71 19.96
CA GLU A 106 54.38 5.17 18.59
C GLU A 106 54.97 4.28 17.48
N ASP A 107 56.04 3.52 17.77
CA ASP A 107 56.69 2.63 16.80
C ASP A 107 56.00 1.25 16.68
N HIS A 108 54.93 1.02 17.46
CA HIS A 108 54.15 -0.22 17.44
C HIS A 108 52.67 0.05 17.20
N GLU A 109 52.05 -0.85 16.45
CA GLU A 109 50.60 -0.91 16.28
C GLU A 109 50.00 -2.05 17.11
N PRO A 110 48.74 -1.91 17.58
CA PRO A 110 48.03 -3.00 18.24
C PRO A 110 47.93 -4.21 17.31
N SER A 111 48.28 -5.39 17.80
CA SER A 111 48.13 -6.63 17.04
C SER A 111 46.69 -7.17 17.10
N HIS A 112 46.40 -8.19 16.28
CA HIS A 112 45.11 -8.88 16.30
C HIS A 112 44.70 -9.40 17.68
N LEU A 113 45.66 -9.75 18.54
CA LEU A 113 45.38 -10.15 19.92
C LEU A 113 44.81 -9.01 20.77
N HIS A 114 45.27 -7.78 20.56
CA HIS A 114 44.74 -6.61 21.26
C HIS A 114 43.30 -6.37 20.81
N ILE A 115 43.02 -6.45 19.51
CA ILE A 115 41.67 -6.30 18.96
C ILE A 115 40.74 -7.39 19.53
N LYS A 116 41.14 -8.67 19.47
CA LYS A 116 40.36 -9.79 20.03
C LYS A 116 40.08 -9.64 21.52
N LEU A 117 41.05 -9.17 22.31
CA LEU A 117 40.85 -8.95 23.74
C LEU A 117 39.79 -7.88 23.98
N MET A 118 39.81 -6.81 23.18
CA MET A 118 38.85 -5.71 23.24
C MET A 118 37.46 -6.09 22.71
N GLU A 119 37.34 -7.06 21.80
CA GLU A 119 36.05 -7.57 21.30
C GLU A 119 35.24 -8.35 22.34
N LEU A 120 35.88 -8.82 23.42
CA LEU A 120 35.25 -9.59 24.50
C LEU A 120 34.57 -8.66 25.53
N PRO A 121 33.44 -9.07 26.13
CA PRO A 121 32.61 -8.22 27.01
C PRO A 121 33.16 -8.11 28.44
N TRP A 122 34.37 -7.57 28.60
CA TRP A 122 34.96 -7.27 29.90
C TRP A 122 34.24 -6.10 30.57
N VAL A 123 33.96 -6.22 31.88
CA VAL A 123 33.30 -5.15 32.67
C VAL A 123 34.23 -3.96 32.84
N ASP A 124 35.47 -4.23 33.23
CA ASP A 124 36.55 -3.25 33.34
C ASP A 124 37.86 -3.89 32.85
N ILE A 125 38.69 -3.08 32.19
CA ILE A 125 40.05 -3.44 31.76
C ILE A 125 41.02 -2.58 32.55
N PHE A 126 41.76 -3.18 33.47
CA PHE A 126 42.80 -2.51 34.24
C PHE A 126 44.16 -2.69 33.57
N THR A 127 45.01 -1.68 33.59
CA THR A 127 46.39 -1.84 33.13
C THR A 127 47.38 -0.98 33.90
N THR A 128 48.57 -1.54 34.11
CA THR A 128 49.75 -0.85 34.66
C THR A 128 50.69 -0.35 33.55
N ASN A 129 50.31 -0.51 32.28
CA ASN A 129 51.13 -0.15 31.13
C ASN A 129 50.98 1.32 30.78
N TYR A 130 52.08 1.95 30.38
CA TYR A 130 52.11 3.35 29.94
C TYR A 130 51.75 3.51 28.46
N ASP A 131 51.92 2.47 27.64
CA ASP A 131 51.63 2.47 26.20
C ASP A 131 50.14 2.65 25.92
N THR A 132 49.77 3.06 24.70
CA THR A 132 48.39 3.37 24.29
C THR A 132 47.76 2.27 23.42
N LEU A 133 48.29 1.03 23.48
CA LEU A 133 47.92 -0.04 22.55
C LEU A 133 46.46 -0.51 22.72
N LEU A 134 45.93 -0.55 23.94
CA LEU A 134 44.55 -0.96 24.20
C LEU A 134 43.55 0.09 23.73
N GLU A 135 43.88 1.37 23.96
CA GLU A 135 43.08 2.52 23.53
C GLU A 135 43.04 2.61 22.00
N ARG A 136 44.19 2.42 21.34
CA ARG A 136 44.28 2.37 19.88
C ARG A 136 43.58 1.14 19.30
N ALA A 137 43.63 -0.01 19.98
CA ALA A 137 42.89 -1.21 19.57
C ALA A 137 41.37 -1.00 19.63
N CYS A 138 40.89 -0.27 20.64
CA CYS A 138 39.46 0.04 20.83
C CYS A 138 38.84 0.76 19.63
N ILE A 139 39.61 1.58 18.89
CA ILE A 139 39.13 2.30 17.70
C ILE A 139 38.64 1.32 16.61
N ASN A 140 39.24 0.13 16.54
CA ASN A 140 38.93 -0.88 15.53
C ASN A 140 37.83 -1.87 15.97
N VAL A 141 37.26 -1.71 17.17
CA VAL A 141 36.24 -2.61 17.72
C VAL A 141 34.86 -1.97 17.63
N THR A 142 33.93 -2.64 16.96
CA THR A 142 32.54 -2.18 16.79
C THR A 142 31.55 -2.85 17.74
N SER A 143 31.95 -3.91 18.43
CA SER A 143 31.05 -4.71 19.27
C SER A 143 30.66 -4.03 20.59
N GLN A 144 31.48 -3.11 21.11
CA GLN A 144 31.26 -2.40 22.35
C GLN A 144 32.11 -1.12 22.42
N LYS A 145 31.60 -0.09 23.09
CA LYS A 145 32.30 1.18 23.32
C LYS A 145 32.94 1.15 24.72
N PHE A 146 34.24 1.43 24.81
CA PHE A 146 34.93 1.60 26.09
C PHE A 146 35.19 3.07 26.41
N ASP A 147 34.95 3.45 27.66
CA ASP A 147 35.38 4.76 28.17
C ASP A 147 36.80 4.66 28.75
N ILE A 148 37.66 5.60 28.37
CA ILE A 148 39.08 5.62 28.76
C ILE A 148 39.24 6.49 30.01
N VAL A 149 39.83 5.93 31.06
CA VAL A 149 40.07 6.59 32.35
C VAL A 149 41.58 6.65 32.60
N ILE A 150 42.17 7.83 32.40
CA ILE A 150 43.61 8.08 32.58
C ILE A 150 43.90 8.85 33.87
N ASN A 151 42.96 9.67 34.33
CA ASN A 151 43.09 10.46 35.55
C ASN A 151 41.85 10.30 36.47
N LYS A 152 41.90 10.89 37.67
CA LYS A 152 40.83 10.75 38.67
C LYS A 152 39.51 11.46 38.30
N GLN A 153 39.56 12.49 37.47
CA GLN A 153 38.38 13.26 37.06
C GLN A 153 37.56 12.48 36.03
N ASP A 154 38.23 11.72 35.15
CA ASP A 154 37.58 10.84 34.16
C ASP A 154 36.71 9.76 34.82
N LEU A 155 37.04 9.35 36.04
CA LEU A 155 36.30 8.33 36.79
C LEU A 155 34.86 8.76 37.13
N VAL A 156 34.59 10.07 37.22
CA VAL A 156 33.28 10.61 37.64
C VAL A 156 32.23 10.50 36.54
N TYR A 157 32.64 10.55 35.26
CA TYR A 157 31.75 10.61 34.10
C TYR A 157 31.86 9.38 33.18
N SER A 158 32.64 8.37 33.57
CA SER A 158 32.84 7.16 32.75
C SER A 158 31.80 6.09 33.05
N GLU A 159 31.24 5.49 31.99
CA GLU A 159 30.32 4.36 32.06
C GLU A 159 31.04 3.04 31.76
N LYS A 160 30.60 1.94 32.40
CA LYS A 160 31.11 0.59 32.10
C LYS A 160 30.67 0.20 30.67
N PRO A 161 31.53 -0.43 29.84
CA PRO A 161 32.87 -0.94 30.16
C PRO A 161 34.00 0.10 30.04
N ARG A 162 35.01 0.03 30.91
CA ARG A 162 36.08 1.05 31.02
C ARG A 162 37.49 0.49 30.81
N ILE A 163 38.40 1.30 30.26
CA ILE A 163 39.85 1.05 30.27
C ILE A 163 40.49 1.98 31.32
N ILE A 164 41.02 1.43 32.40
CA ILE A 164 41.54 2.18 33.55
C ILE A 164 43.06 2.05 33.63
N LYS A 165 43.77 3.17 33.46
CA LYS A 165 45.23 3.26 33.48
C LYS A 165 45.72 3.60 34.88
N LEU A 166 46.31 2.63 35.56
CA LEU A 166 46.63 2.75 36.98
C LEU A 166 47.95 3.50 37.24
N HIS A 167 48.95 3.34 36.37
CA HIS A 167 50.30 3.85 36.60
C HIS A 167 50.64 5.12 35.78
N GLY A 168 49.65 5.74 35.15
CA GLY A 168 49.82 6.85 34.20
C GLY A 168 49.79 6.37 32.76
N SER A 169 49.83 7.31 31.80
CA SER A 169 49.70 7.02 30.37
C SER A 169 50.52 7.96 29.51
N PHE A 170 51.08 7.44 28.42
CA PHE A 170 51.60 8.27 27.34
C PHE A 170 50.44 8.97 26.59
N PRO A 171 50.69 10.14 25.96
CA PRO A 171 51.97 10.85 25.90
C PRO A 171 52.24 11.72 27.13
N SER A 172 51.28 12.12 27.98
CA SER A 172 51.53 13.18 28.98
C SER A 172 50.86 13.04 30.36
N GLU A 173 50.14 11.96 30.67
CA GLU A 173 49.48 11.81 31.97
C GLU A 173 50.48 11.32 33.02
N ARG A 174 50.84 12.21 33.96
CA ARG A 174 51.88 12.02 34.99
C ARG A 174 51.27 12.03 36.39
N PRO A 175 51.93 11.43 37.39
CA PRO A 175 53.25 10.77 37.37
C PRO A 175 53.24 9.34 36.80
N PHE A 176 54.33 8.93 36.14
CA PHE A 176 54.58 7.52 35.78
C PHE A 176 55.06 6.75 37.01
N ILE A 177 54.31 5.76 37.47
CA ILE A 177 54.57 5.06 38.74
C ILE A 177 55.65 3.98 38.57
N ILE A 178 56.90 4.33 38.91
CA ILE A 178 58.06 3.45 38.71
C ILE A 178 59.00 3.36 39.92
N THR A 179 59.03 4.36 40.82
CA THR A 179 60.00 4.35 41.94
C THR A 179 59.41 3.75 43.23
N GLU A 180 60.26 3.28 44.15
CA GLU A 180 59.80 2.69 45.42
C GLU A 180 58.94 3.67 46.21
N GLU A 181 59.34 4.95 46.23
CA GLU A 181 58.58 6.03 46.88
C GLU A 181 57.22 6.30 46.20
N ASP A 182 57.11 6.11 44.87
CA ASP A 182 55.84 6.22 44.15
C ASP A 182 54.86 5.12 44.57
N TYR A 183 55.30 3.86 44.57
CA TYR A 183 54.49 2.72 45.02
C TYR A 183 54.07 2.87 46.49
N ARG A 184 54.97 3.34 47.37
CA ARG A 184 54.65 3.57 48.78
C ARG A 184 53.58 4.66 48.99
N LYS A 185 53.62 5.73 48.20
CA LYS A 185 52.63 6.82 48.27
C LYS A 185 51.36 6.54 47.44
N TYR A 186 51.37 5.53 46.57
CA TYR A 186 50.31 5.25 45.62
C TYR A 186 48.92 5.06 46.26
N PRO A 187 48.74 4.21 47.30
CA PRO A 187 47.42 4.01 47.91
C PRO A 187 46.80 5.29 48.48
N LYS A 188 47.63 6.21 49.00
CA LYS A 188 47.18 7.51 49.54
C LYS A 188 46.91 8.53 48.43
N LYS A 189 47.79 8.60 47.43
CA LYS A 189 47.67 9.58 46.34
C LYS A 189 46.62 9.19 45.31
N PHE A 190 46.38 7.91 45.03
CA PHE A 190 45.45 7.41 44.01
C PHE A 190 44.32 6.57 44.60
N ALA A 191 43.84 6.97 45.79
CA ALA A 191 42.77 6.26 46.50
C ALA A 191 41.51 5.95 45.63
N PRO A 192 41.02 6.83 44.73
CA PRO A 192 39.87 6.49 43.88
C PRO A 192 40.12 5.29 42.95
N PHE A 193 41.32 5.17 42.38
CA PHE A 193 41.68 4.02 41.54
C PHE A 193 41.83 2.75 42.37
N VAL A 194 42.46 2.85 43.55
CA VAL A 194 42.57 1.72 44.50
C VAL A 194 41.19 1.21 44.89
N ASN A 195 40.25 2.10 45.24
CA ASN A 195 38.89 1.73 45.59
C ASN A 195 38.14 1.08 44.42
N THR A 196 38.34 1.57 43.19
CA THR A 196 37.69 1.01 41.99
C THR A 196 38.20 -0.40 41.69
N VAL A 197 39.52 -0.62 41.82
CA VAL A 197 40.11 -1.95 41.65
C VAL A 197 39.63 -2.90 42.75
N GLN A 198 39.59 -2.46 44.01
CA GLN A 198 39.06 -3.24 45.14
C GLN A 198 37.59 -3.59 44.94
N GLN A 199 36.75 -2.64 44.50
CA GLN A 199 35.35 -2.88 44.20
C GLN A 199 35.19 -3.88 43.05
N SER A 200 35.94 -3.72 41.95
CA SER A 200 35.88 -4.67 40.84
C SER A 200 36.37 -6.07 41.24
N LEU A 201 37.34 -6.17 42.16
CA LEU A 201 37.81 -7.45 42.69
C LEU A 201 36.75 -8.15 43.54
N LEU A 202 35.87 -7.39 44.22
CA LEU A 202 34.74 -7.91 45.00
C LEU A 202 33.57 -8.35 44.10
N GLU A 203 33.28 -7.58 43.05
CA GLU A 203 32.13 -7.78 42.17
C GLU A 203 32.37 -8.83 41.06
N ASN A 204 33.62 -8.94 40.58
CA ASN A 204 33.95 -9.66 39.35
C ASN A 204 35.11 -10.64 39.55
N THR A 205 35.15 -11.66 38.70
CA THR A 205 36.32 -12.54 38.56
C THR A 205 37.45 -11.82 37.82
N LEU A 206 38.62 -11.69 38.44
CA LEU A 206 39.78 -11.02 37.85
C LEU A 206 40.69 -11.98 37.09
N CYS A 207 40.95 -11.68 35.81
CA CYS A 207 41.93 -12.36 34.97
C CYS A 207 43.17 -11.50 34.78
N LEU A 208 44.36 -12.06 34.99
CA LEU A 208 45.65 -11.40 34.82
C LEU A 208 46.35 -11.97 33.59
N VAL A 209 46.68 -11.10 32.64
CA VAL A 209 47.32 -11.47 31.39
C VAL A 209 48.54 -10.59 31.14
N GLY A 210 49.66 -11.21 30.73
CA GLY A 210 50.92 -10.48 30.50
C GLY A 210 51.51 -9.88 31.78
N PHE A 211 51.13 -10.42 32.93
CA PHE A 211 51.48 -9.94 34.26
C PHE A 211 52.37 -10.98 34.97
N SER A 212 53.39 -10.54 35.72
CA SER A 212 54.27 -11.45 36.48
C SER A 212 53.72 -11.82 37.86
N GLY A 213 52.79 -11.03 38.39
CA GLY A 213 52.20 -11.23 39.73
C GLY A 213 53.02 -10.62 40.87
N ASP A 214 54.16 -10.00 40.56
CA ASP A 214 55.11 -9.44 41.54
C ASP A 214 54.96 -7.92 41.72
N ASP A 215 53.97 -7.30 41.08
CA ASP A 215 53.72 -5.87 41.21
C ASP A 215 53.33 -5.49 42.65
N PRO A 216 54.01 -4.52 43.29
CA PRO A 216 53.75 -4.19 44.69
C PRO A 216 52.34 -3.67 44.98
N ASN A 217 51.70 -2.97 44.03
CA ASN A 217 50.32 -2.48 44.22
C ASN A 217 49.34 -3.64 44.14
N PHE A 218 49.53 -4.55 43.18
CA PHE A 218 48.72 -5.76 43.07
C PHE A 218 48.82 -6.64 44.32
N LEU A 219 50.03 -6.83 44.86
CA LEU A 219 50.25 -7.59 46.10
C LEU A 219 49.57 -6.93 47.31
N GLN A 220 49.56 -5.60 47.38
CA GLN A 220 48.84 -4.87 48.43
C GLN A 220 47.32 -5.04 48.32
N TRP A 221 46.76 -5.03 47.10
CA TRP A 221 45.32 -5.24 46.92
C TRP A 221 44.88 -6.65 47.29
N ILE A 222 45.66 -7.68 46.94
CA ILE A 222 45.39 -9.07 47.38
C ILE A 222 45.47 -9.18 48.90
N GLY A 223 46.53 -8.61 49.51
CA GLY A 223 46.69 -8.61 50.96
C GLY A 223 45.47 -7.99 51.66
N TRP A 224 45.03 -6.82 51.18
CA TRP A 224 43.84 -6.16 51.69
C TRP A 224 42.57 -7.01 51.56
N ILE A 225 42.34 -7.70 50.44
CA ILE A 225 41.17 -8.58 50.27
C ILE A 225 41.21 -9.74 51.25
N HIS A 226 42.36 -10.38 51.37
CA HIS A 226 42.54 -11.51 52.28
C HIS A 226 42.32 -11.08 53.74
N ASP A 227 42.82 -9.91 54.13
CA ASP A 227 42.70 -9.38 55.48
C ASP A 227 41.26 -8.95 55.83
N ASN A 228 40.44 -8.53 54.85
CA ASN A 228 39.07 -8.05 55.09
C ASN A 228 37.95 -9.08 54.85
N LEU A 229 38.13 -10.04 53.92
CA LEU A 229 37.10 -11.04 53.59
C LEU A 229 37.39 -12.43 54.17
N GLY A 230 38.63 -12.69 54.60
CA GLY A 230 39.09 -14.01 55.00
C GLY A 230 39.39 -14.93 53.81
N LYS A 231 40.18 -15.97 54.06
CA LYS A 231 40.74 -16.86 53.02
C LYS A 231 39.66 -17.54 52.17
N ASP A 232 38.59 -18.02 52.79
CA ASP A 232 37.58 -18.86 52.13
C ASP A 232 36.53 -18.07 51.34
N ASN A 233 36.36 -16.77 51.59
CA ASN A 233 35.38 -15.91 50.92
C ASN A 233 36.00 -14.95 49.88
N SER A 234 37.31 -15.04 49.64
CA SER A 234 38.00 -14.21 48.65
C SER A 234 37.66 -14.66 47.22
N PRO A 235 37.35 -13.75 46.29
CA PRO A 235 37.12 -14.09 44.88
C PRO A 235 38.36 -14.71 44.23
N LYS A 236 38.16 -15.69 43.34
CA LYS A 236 39.26 -16.33 42.61
C LYS A 236 39.89 -15.35 41.62
N ILE A 237 41.23 -15.29 41.63
CA ILE A 237 42.02 -14.54 40.67
C ILE A 237 42.76 -15.52 39.76
N TYR A 238 42.72 -15.30 38.44
CA TYR A 238 43.36 -16.20 37.47
C TYR A 238 44.60 -15.55 36.87
N LEU A 239 45.76 -16.19 37.02
CA LEU A 239 47.00 -15.77 36.39
C LEU A 239 47.26 -16.61 35.13
N ILE A 240 47.25 -15.97 33.95
CA ILE A 240 47.15 -16.66 32.66
C ILE A 240 48.37 -16.34 31.78
N GLY A 241 49.11 -17.36 31.37
CA GLY A 241 50.25 -17.19 30.46
C GLY A 241 51.16 -18.41 30.37
N LEU A 242 52.33 -18.23 29.74
CA LEU A 242 53.43 -19.20 29.80
C LEU A 242 54.21 -18.97 31.10
N LEU A 243 53.90 -19.76 32.12
CA LEU A 243 54.38 -19.55 33.49
C LEU A 243 55.51 -20.54 33.82
N ASN A 244 56.72 -20.03 34.05
CA ASN A 244 57.88 -20.83 34.51
C ASN A 244 57.98 -20.80 36.05
N LEU A 245 56.92 -21.22 36.75
CA LEU A 245 56.84 -21.18 38.21
C LEU A 245 57.37 -22.48 38.85
N SER A 246 58.24 -22.34 39.86
CA SER A 246 58.62 -23.44 40.74
C SER A 246 57.43 -23.93 41.59
N ASP A 247 57.49 -25.17 42.09
CA ASP A 247 56.41 -25.73 42.92
C ASP A 247 56.19 -24.93 44.22
N ALA A 248 57.25 -24.32 44.77
CA ALA A 248 57.14 -23.42 45.91
C ALA A 248 56.37 -22.14 45.57
N GLN A 249 56.61 -21.54 44.41
CA GLN A 249 55.89 -20.35 43.94
C GLN A 249 54.42 -20.64 43.65
N LYS A 250 54.10 -21.80 43.06
CA LYS A 250 52.71 -22.21 42.82
C LYS A 250 51.93 -22.33 44.14
N LYS A 251 52.49 -23.01 45.14
CA LYS A 251 51.87 -23.11 46.47
C LYS A 251 51.68 -21.75 47.14
N LEU A 252 52.59 -20.81 46.94
CA LEU A 252 52.47 -19.45 47.47
C LEU A 252 51.31 -18.69 46.81
N LEU A 253 51.12 -18.83 45.50
CA LEU A 253 49.98 -18.24 44.79
C LEU A 253 48.65 -18.88 45.20
N GLU A 254 48.62 -20.21 45.39
CA GLU A 254 47.45 -20.93 45.91
C GLU A 254 47.07 -20.46 47.32
N GLN A 255 48.05 -20.19 48.20
CA GLN A 255 47.79 -19.62 49.52
C GLN A 255 47.13 -18.24 49.46
N ARG A 256 47.37 -17.48 48.38
CA ARG A 256 46.79 -16.16 48.09
C ARG A 256 45.51 -16.23 47.26
N ASN A 257 44.96 -17.43 47.05
CA ASN A 257 43.78 -17.68 46.21
C ASN A 257 43.94 -17.24 44.74
N VAL A 258 45.18 -17.25 44.24
CA VAL A 258 45.52 -16.98 42.83
C VAL A 258 45.75 -18.31 42.11
N VAL A 259 44.87 -18.63 41.14
CA VAL A 259 44.95 -19.83 40.32
C VAL A 259 45.88 -19.57 39.13
N SER A 260 47.04 -20.24 39.10
CA SER A 260 47.99 -20.13 37.99
C SER A 260 47.63 -21.09 36.85
N LEU A 261 47.22 -20.54 35.71
CA LEU A 261 46.90 -21.28 34.48
C LEU A 261 48.09 -21.24 33.52
N ASN A 262 48.90 -22.31 33.56
CA ASN A 262 50.07 -22.44 32.70
C ASN A 262 49.71 -22.99 31.32
N LEU A 263 49.72 -22.12 30.31
CA LEU A 263 49.37 -22.45 28.94
C LEU A 263 50.41 -23.34 28.23
N SER A 264 51.62 -23.50 28.78
CA SER A 264 52.68 -24.34 28.17
C SER A 264 52.29 -25.81 28.04
N SER A 265 51.29 -26.25 28.81
CA SER A 265 50.75 -27.61 28.81
C SER A 265 49.78 -27.89 27.66
N LEU A 266 49.42 -26.90 26.85
CA LEU A 266 48.58 -27.07 25.67
C LEU A 266 49.40 -27.56 24.47
N PRO A 267 48.88 -28.51 23.68
CA PRO A 267 49.60 -29.09 22.54
C PRO A 267 49.85 -28.05 21.43
N GLY A 268 51.09 -28.00 20.92
CA GLY A 268 51.47 -27.19 19.76
C GLY A 268 51.78 -25.73 20.05
N ILE A 269 51.95 -25.33 21.31
CA ILE A 269 52.30 -23.95 21.68
C ILE A 269 53.82 -23.69 21.60
N ASP A 270 54.68 -24.69 21.81
CA ASP A 270 56.14 -24.64 21.64
C ASP A 270 56.82 -23.35 22.17
N GLY A 271 56.36 -22.82 23.31
CA GLY A 271 56.90 -21.60 23.92
C GLY A 271 56.47 -20.27 23.23
N ASN A 272 55.58 -20.31 22.25
CA ASN A 272 55.07 -19.13 21.56
C ASN A 272 53.93 -18.45 22.35
N HIS A 273 54.23 -17.28 22.93
CA HIS A 273 53.28 -16.48 23.71
C HIS A 273 52.06 -16.01 22.92
N GLU A 274 52.24 -15.62 21.65
CA GLU A 274 51.17 -15.13 20.78
C GLU A 274 50.15 -16.24 20.52
N LYS A 275 50.63 -17.43 20.14
CA LYS A 275 49.79 -18.60 19.87
C LYS A 275 49.04 -19.06 21.12
N ALA A 276 49.68 -19.00 22.29
CA ALA A 276 49.05 -19.34 23.55
C ALA A 276 47.89 -18.41 23.89
N MET A 277 48.13 -17.11 23.78
CA MET A 277 47.12 -16.12 24.09
C MET A 277 45.99 -16.12 23.07
N ASN A 278 46.31 -16.34 21.79
CA ASN A 278 45.30 -16.50 20.76
C ASN A 278 44.36 -17.68 21.07
N THR A 279 44.91 -18.82 21.50
CA THR A 279 44.12 -20.02 21.85
C THR A 279 43.19 -19.75 23.02
N PHE A 280 43.64 -19.02 24.03
CA PHE A 280 42.81 -18.62 25.19
C PHE A 280 41.67 -17.69 24.77
N LEU A 281 41.97 -16.61 24.04
CA LEU A 281 40.96 -15.66 23.58
C LEU A 281 39.96 -16.30 22.60
N ASP A 282 40.44 -17.17 21.70
CA ASP A 282 39.59 -17.94 20.79
C ASP A 282 38.65 -18.89 21.55
N PHE A 283 39.14 -19.51 22.62
CA PHE A 283 38.29 -20.33 23.48
C PHE A 283 37.19 -19.48 24.11
N LEU A 284 37.53 -18.35 24.77
CA LEU A 284 36.54 -17.47 25.38
C LEU A 284 35.50 -16.98 24.36
N ALA A 285 35.94 -16.57 23.17
CA ALA A 285 35.08 -16.16 22.08
C ALA A 285 34.17 -17.31 21.58
N SER A 286 34.69 -18.54 21.48
CA SER A 286 33.92 -19.71 21.07
C SER A 286 32.82 -20.11 22.05
N GLN A 287 32.98 -19.75 23.33
CA GLN A 287 31.98 -19.98 24.37
C GLN A 287 30.91 -18.87 24.41
N LYS A 288 30.96 -17.89 23.49
CA LYS A 288 29.80 -17.02 23.20
C LYS A 288 28.65 -17.97 22.90
N LYS A 289 27.69 -18.09 23.82
CA LYS A 289 26.44 -18.80 23.54
C LYS A 289 25.86 -18.09 22.32
N SER A 290 25.98 -18.71 21.16
CA SER A 290 25.41 -18.23 19.90
C SER A 290 24.00 -17.75 20.19
N GLU A 291 23.63 -16.60 19.64
CA GLU A 291 22.29 -16.02 19.60
C GLU A 291 21.33 -16.97 18.83
N LYS A 292 21.16 -18.22 19.32
CA LYS A 292 20.37 -19.28 18.67
C LYS A 292 18.92 -18.89 18.45
N ASN A 293 18.45 -17.87 19.17
CA ASN A 293 17.07 -17.42 19.12
C ASN A 293 16.78 -16.56 17.88
N ILE A 294 17.74 -15.77 17.37
CA ILE A 294 17.56 -14.99 16.12
C ILE A 294 17.40 -15.92 14.90
N GLU A 295 17.96 -17.12 14.99
CA GLU A 295 17.86 -18.16 13.96
C GLU A 295 16.54 -18.95 14.01
N TRP A 296 15.64 -18.68 14.97
CA TRP A 296 14.36 -19.40 15.07
C TRP A 296 13.46 -19.19 13.83
N PRO A 297 12.79 -20.23 13.30
CA PRO A 297 12.94 -21.62 13.71
C PRO A 297 14.31 -22.11 13.19
N GLY A 298 15.10 -22.74 14.06
CA GLY A 298 16.37 -23.36 13.66
C GLY A 298 16.17 -24.42 12.57
N THR A 299 17.18 -25.22 12.25
CA THR A 299 17.07 -26.26 11.21
C THR A 299 15.92 -27.24 11.51
N GLN A 300 14.75 -27.01 10.92
CA GLN A 300 13.59 -27.91 11.03
C GLN A 300 13.97 -29.23 10.35
N LYS A 301 13.65 -30.37 11.00
CA LYS A 301 13.83 -31.65 10.32
C LYS A 301 12.85 -31.65 9.15
N SER A 302 13.32 -31.95 7.94
CA SER A 302 12.47 -32.01 6.74
C SER A 302 11.53 -33.23 6.85
N LEU A 303 10.47 -33.07 7.65
CA LEU A 303 9.37 -34.00 7.78
C LEU A 303 8.26 -33.48 6.88
N SER A 304 8.35 -33.74 5.58
CA SER A 304 7.21 -33.62 4.68
C SER A 304 6.35 -34.87 4.77
N PRO A 305 5.02 -34.76 4.62
CA PRO A 305 4.15 -35.92 4.66
C PRO A 305 4.46 -36.88 3.51
N LYS A 306 4.62 -38.16 3.83
CA LYS A 306 4.93 -39.22 2.87
C LYS A 306 3.66 -40.01 2.56
N GLY A 307 3.31 -40.12 1.28
CA GLY A 307 2.07 -40.78 0.83
C GLY A 307 1.97 -42.29 1.10
N ASN A 308 3.07 -42.97 1.46
CA ASN A 308 3.12 -44.43 1.64
C ASN A 308 3.16 -44.87 3.12
N GLU A 309 3.19 -43.94 4.08
CA GLU A 309 3.27 -44.24 5.53
C GLU A 309 1.93 -43.96 6.23
N ASP A 310 1.69 -44.55 7.41
CA ASP A 310 0.47 -44.36 8.19
C ASP A 310 0.26 -42.88 8.57
N SER A 311 -0.86 -42.31 8.14
CA SER A 311 -1.19 -40.89 8.31
C SER A 311 -1.30 -40.46 9.78
N VAL A 312 -1.79 -41.34 10.68
CA VAL A 312 -1.98 -41.00 12.11
C VAL A 312 -0.62 -40.85 12.81
N ASN A 313 0.28 -41.79 12.57
CA ASN A 313 1.63 -41.77 13.15
C ASN A 313 2.45 -40.55 12.67
N GLN A 314 2.31 -40.16 11.41
CA GLN A 314 2.93 -38.95 10.87
C GLN A 314 2.41 -37.68 11.56
N LEU A 315 1.09 -37.59 11.78
CA LEU A 315 0.47 -36.45 12.48
C LEU A 315 0.91 -36.35 13.95
N LEU A 316 1.05 -37.46 14.66
CA LEU A 316 1.56 -37.46 16.04
C LEU A 316 3.04 -37.08 16.13
N ALA A 317 3.86 -37.53 15.17
CA ALA A 317 5.28 -37.19 15.11
C ALA A 317 5.48 -35.68 14.88
N ILE A 318 4.75 -35.10 13.90
CA ILE A 318 4.84 -33.67 13.60
C ILE A 318 4.25 -32.82 14.73
N LEU A 319 3.18 -33.28 15.40
CA LEU A 319 2.60 -32.59 16.56
C LEU A 319 3.63 -32.37 17.68
N LYS A 320 4.47 -33.38 17.96
CA LYS A 320 5.53 -33.26 18.95
C LYS A 320 6.61 -32.25 18.54
N GLU A 321 6.98 -32.24 17.26
CA GLU A 321 7.93 -31.26 16.72
C GLU A 321 7.36 -29.84 16.79
N TRP A 322 6.12 -29.62 16.37
CA TRP A 322 5.47 -28.30 16.40
C TRP A 322 5.37 -27.74 17.81
N LYS A 323 5.02 -28.57 18.80
CA LYS A 323 5.05 -28.17 20.22
C LYS A 323 6.44 -27.71 20.66
N THR A 324 7.48 -28.39 20.19
CA THR A 324 8.87 -28.04 20.53
C THR A 324 9.23 -26.68 19.91
N ILE A 325 8.92 -26.50 18.62
CA ILE A 325 9.14 -25.24 17.90
C ILE A 325 8.42 -24.06 18.56
N ARG A 326 7.16 -24.26 18.99
CA ARG A 326 6.38 -23.23 19.69
C ARG A 326 6.95 -22.90 21.06
N ASN A 327 7.36 -23.90 21.84
CA ASN A 327 7.96 -23.68 23.15
C ASN A 327 9.32 -22.97 23.08
N ASP A 328 10.06 -23.16 21.98
CA ASP A 328 11.33 -22.49 21.69
C ASP A 328 11.14 -21.10 21.03
N TYR A 329 9.90 -20.63 20.84
CA TYR A 329 9.61 -19.37 20.17
C TYR A 329 10.12 -18.16 20.98
N PRO A 330 10.90 -17.25 20.37
CA PRO A 330 11.43 -16.06 21.06
C PRO A 330 10.41 -14.95 21.35
N ASN A 331 9.12 -15.16 21.10
CA ASN A 331 8.03 -14.20 21.35
C ASN A 331 8.09 -12.88 20.57
N TRP A 332 8.47 -12.90 19.29
CA TRP A 332 8.15 -11.77 18.43
C TRP A 332 6.63 -11.54 18.34
N ILE A 333 6.20 -10.29 18.14
CA ILE A 333 4.79 -10.03 17.81
C ILE A 333 4.56 -10.47 16.37
N ILE A 334 5.32 -9.85 15.47
CA ILE A 334 5.39 -10.19 14.05
C ILE A 334 6.69 -10.94 13.83
N VAL A 335 6.58 -12.17 13.33
CA VAL A 335 7.75 -12.97 12.95
C VAL A 335 8.42 -12.29 11.74
N PRO A 336 9.74 -12.01 11.79
CA PRO A 336 10.47 -11.43 10.66
C PRO A 336 10.28 -12.24 9.38
N GLU A 337 10.19 -11.58 8.22
CA GLU A 337 9.84 -12.21 6.93
C GLU A 337 10.64 -13.48 6.64
N ASP A 338 11.96 -13.44 6.84
CA ASP A 338 12.83 -14.58 6.53
C ASP A 338 12.54 -15.81 7.42
N ARG A 339 12.20 -15.56 8.69
CA ARG A 339 11.80 -16.61 9.66
C ARG A 339 10.37 -17.07 9.43
N ARG A 340 9.48 -16.15 9.08
CA ARG A 340 8.07 -16.39 8.77
C ARG A 340 7.92 -17.24 7.51
N SER A 341 8.70 -16.95 6.49
CA SER A 341 8.79 -17.70 5.24
C SER A 341 9.32 -19.12 5.46
N ALA A 342 10.34 -19.28 6.32
CA ALA A 342 10.81 -20.60 6.74
C ALA A 342 9.71 -21.40 7.46
N LEU A 343 9.01 -20.79 8.43
CA LEU A 343 7.88 -21.43 9.12
C LEU A 343 6.76 -21.82 8.14
N TRP A 344 6.41 -20.94 7.20
CA TRP A 344 5.36 -21.17 6.20
C TRP A 344 5.68 -22.34 5.29
N THR A 345 6.90 -22.40 4.76
CA THR A 345 7.35 -23.46 3.85
C THR A 345 7.10 -24.84 4.44
N HIS A 346 7.41 -25.05 5.72
CA HIS A 346 7.18 -26.32 6.39
C HIS A 346 5.73 -26.54 6.81
N THR A 347 4.93 -25.50 7.00
CA THR A 347 3.50 -25.61 7.34
C THR A 347 2.67 -25.99 6.11
N LEU A 348 2.99 -25.39 4.97
CA LEU A 348 2.27 -25.56 3.70
C LEU A 348 2.16 -27.02 3.26
N PHE A 349 3.22 -27.81 3.44
CA PHE A 349 3.22 -29.24 3.09
C PHE A 349 2.21 -30.08 3.87
N TRP A 350 1.79 -29.64 5.06
CA TRP A 350 0.86 -30.36 5.94
C TRP A 350 -0.59 -29.87 5.81
N ILE A 351 -0.87 -28.83 5.02
CA ILE A 351 -2.25 -28.37 4.78
C ILE A 351 -3.12 -29.46 4.09
N PRO A 352 -2.64 -30.20 3.07
CA PRO A 352 -3.45 -31.24 2.43
C PRO A 352 -3.84 -32.40 3.34
N THR A 353 -3.02 -32.70 4.37
CA THR A 353 -3.28 -33.80 5.32
C THR A 353 -4.29 -33.41 6.41
N PHE A 354 -4.76 -32.15 6.43
CA PHE A 354 -5.70 -31.64 7.42
C PHE A 354 -7.02 -32.43 7.47
N LYS A 355 -7.49 -32.94 6.32
CA LYS A 355 -8.69 -33.80 6.23
C LYS A 355 -8.59 -35.08 7.07
N SER A 356 -7.37 -35.53 7.38
CA SER A 356 -7.13 -36.73 8.19
C SER A 356 -7.12 -36.45 9.69
N ILE A 357 -7.25 -35.20 10.16
CA ILE A 357 -7.25 -34.88 11.60
C ILE A 357 -8.35 -35.62 12.35
N SER A 358 -9.50 -35.85 11.75
CA SER A 358 -10.62 -36.55 12.40
C SER A 358 -10.28 -37.99 12.82
N SER A 359 -9.19 -38.55 12.29
CA SER A 359 -8.68 -39.89 12.66
C SER A 359 -7.76 -39.88 13.89
N LEU A 360 -7.34 -38.71 14.38
CA LEU A 360 -6.57 -38.60 15.62
C LEU A 360 -7.43 -38.93 16.85
N SER A 361 -6.82 -39.58 17.84
CA SER A 361 -7.43 -39.81 19.15
C SER A 361 -7.60 -38.51 19.94
N MET A 362 -8.55 -38.50 20.87
CA MET A 362 -8.71 -37.41 21.82
C MET A 362 -7.63 -37.54 22.92
N PRO A 363 -6.90 -36.48 23.29
CA PRO A 363 -7.06 -35.07 22.92
C PRO A 363 -6.15 -34.59 21.77
N ASP A 364 -5.45 -35.48 21.07
CA ASP A 364 -4.44 -35.11 20.06
C ASP A 364 -5.04 -34.33 18.89
N ASP A 365 -6.32 -34.53 18.57
CA ASP A 365 -7.06 -33.77 17.55
C ASP A 365 -7.11 -32.26 17.86
N ILE A 366 -7.57 -31.85 19.05
CA ILE A 366 -7.62 -30.45 19.47
C ILE A 366 -6.22 -29.88 19.71
N GLU A 367 -5.26 -30.71 20.14
CA GLU A 367 -3.87 -30.27 20.27
C GLU A 367 -3.24 -29.97 18.91
N PHE A 368 -3.48 -30.81 17.90
CA PHE A 368 -3.02 -30.55 16.54
C PHE A 368 -3.68 -29.31 15.96
N LEU A 369 -5.00 -29.16 16.13
CA LEU A 369 -5.74 -27.99 15.68
C LEU A 369 -5.17 -26.70 16.24
N PHE A 370 -4.86 -26.69 17.54
CA PHE A 370 -4.23 -25.56 18.22
C PHE A 370 -2.84 -25.22 17.65
N GLU A 371 -1.96 -26.21 17.49
CA GLU A 371 -0.61 -25.97 16.96
C GLU A 371 -0.65 -25.51 15.49
N MET A 372 -1.57 -26.06 14.69
CA MET A 372 -1.79 -25.57 13.31
C MET A 372 -2.25 -24.12 13.29
N ASN A 373 -3.28 -23.76 14.08
CA ASN A 373 -3.79 -22.39 14.16
C ASN A 373 -2.69 -21.42 14.60
N TRP A 374 -1.89 -21.78 15.62
CA TRP A 374 -0.77 -20.96 16.09
C TRP A 374 0.25 -20.70 14.97
N ARG A 375 0.58 -21.71 14.16
CA ARG A 375 1.48 -21.54 13.01
C ARG A 375 0.87 -20.63 11.94
N LEU A 376 -0.42 -20.77 11.62
CA LEU A 376 -1.11 -19.86 10.70
C LEU A 376 -1.06 -18.41 11.20
N GLU A 377 -1.35 -18.18 12.49
CA GLU A 377 -1.26 -16.85 13.11
C GLU A 377 0.16 -16.27 13.00
N LYS A 378 1.22 -17.04 13.31
CA LYS A 378 2.61 -16.60 13.19
C LYS A 378 3.11 -16.45 11.75
N CYS A 379 2.51 -17.18 10.82
CA CYS A 379 2.71 -16.99 9.38
C CYS A 379 1.92 -15.80 8.82
N LEU A 380 1.08 -15.13 9.62
CA LEU A 380 0.13 -14.11 9.16
C LEU A 380 -0.84 -14.64 8.10
N SER A 381 -1.17 -15.93 8.16
CA SER A 381 -2.10 -16.59 7.25
C SER A 381 -3.50 -16.68 7.87
N PRO A 382 -4.59 -16.56 7.08
CA PRO A 382 -5.93 -16.79 7.56
C PRO A 382 -6.21 -18.29 7.71
N ILE A 383 -7.31 -18.64 8.38
CA ILE A 383 -7.84 -20.00 8.31
C ILE A 383 -8.42 -20.18 6.91
N PHE A 384 -8.12 -21.29 6.23
CA PHE A 384 -8.62 -21.53 4.88
C PHE A 384 -10.05 -22.09 4.91
N ASN A 385 -10.86 -21.70 3.91
CA ASN A 385 -12.26 -22.13 3.76
C ASN A 385 -12.45 -23.65 3.75
N ASN A 386 -11.45 -24.43 3.30
CA ASN A 386 -11.50 -25.89 3.30
C ASN A 386 -11.17 -26.54 4.66
N MET A 387 -10.72 -25.77 5.65
CA MET A 387 -10.37 -26.25 6.99
C MET A 387 -11.49 -26.02 8.01
N ILE A 388 -12.39 -25.05 7.75
CA ILE A 388 -13.37 -24.57 8.73
C ILE A 388 -14.30 -25.68 9.26
N ASP A 389 -14.76 -26.59 8.40
CA ASP A 389 -15.65 -27.68 8.78
C ASP A 389 -15.00 -28.60 9.82
N ASP A 390 -13.69 -28.80 9.74
CA ASP A 390 -12.96 -29.64 10.68
C ASP A 390 -12.68 -28.89 11.99
N TYR A 391 -12.43 -27.58 11.94
CA TYR A 391 -12.41 -26.72 13.15
C TYR A 391 -13.73 -26.85 13.92
N GLU A 392 -14.86 -26.67 13.23
CA GLU A 392 -16.20 -26.74 13.82
C GLU A 392 -16.49 -28.13 14.41
N LYS A 393 -16.19 -29.21 13.67
CA LYS A 393 -16.41 -30.59 14.14
C LYS A 393 -15.60 -30.92 15.40
N ILE A 394 -14.32 -30.55 15.42
CA ILE A 394 -13.44 -30.85 16.57
C ILE A 394 -13.88 -30.02 17.77
N LEU A 395 -14.17 -28.73 17.58
CA LEU A 395 -14.55 -27.87 18.70
C LEU A 395 -15.92 -28.23 19.29
N ASN A 396 -16.89 -28.66 18.46
CA ASN A 396 -18.19 -29.16 18.93
C ASN A 396 -18.09 -30.55 19.59
N ARG A 397 -16.99 -31.29 19.41
CA ARG A 397 -16.75 -32.56 20.12
C ARG A 397 -16.46 -32.34 21.61
N TYR A 398 -15.89 -31.19 21.98
CA TYR A 398 -15.50 -30.87 23.35
C TYR A 398 -16.45 -29.83 23.96
N ASN A 399 -16.87 -30.07 25.20
CA ASN A 399 -17.56 -29.08 26.03
C ASN A 399 -16.88 -28.95 27.40
N PRO A 400 -15.90 -28.03 27.55
CA PRO A 400 -15.24 -27.79 28.83
C PRO A 400 -16.15 -27.13 29.89
N PHE A 401 -17.32 -26.60 29.50
CA PHE A 401 -18.23 -25.84 30.36
C PHE A 401 -19.66 -26.43 30.36
N PRO A 402 -19.84 -27.72 30.72
CA PRO A 402 -21.14 -28.41 30.58
C PRO A 402 -22.26 -27.87 31.46
N GLU A 403 -21.93 -27.05 32.47
CA GLU A 403 -22.92 -26.43 33.36
C GLU A 403 -23.53 -25.14 32.78
N ILE A 404 -22.87 -24.55 31.77
CA ILE A 404 -23.23 -23.23 31.22
C ILE A 404 -23.60 -23.35 29.75
N ILE A 405 -22.86 -24.17 28.99
CA ILE A 405 -23.05 -24.34 27.56
C ILE A 405 -23.55 -25.77 27.31
N ILE A 406 -24.60 -25.90 26.51
CA ILE A 406 -25.11 -27.19 26.05
C ILE A 406 -24.61 -27.41 24.62
N ILE A 407 -23.88 -28.50 24.42
CA ILE A 407 -23.44 -28.96 23.09
C ILE A 407 -23.83 -30.43 22.98
N GLU A 408 -24.81 -30.74 22.13
CA GLU A 408 -25.31 -32.09 21.96
C GLU A 408 -24.21 -33.04 21.46
N GLY A 409 -24.06 -34.19 22.13
CA GLY A 409 -23.06 -35.20 21.77
C GLY A 409 -21.60 -34.86 22.14
N ALA A 410 -21.35 -33.71 22.78
CA ALA A 410 -20.00 -33.33 23.19
C ALA A 410 -19.54 -34.04 24.47
N ILE A 411 -18.27 -34.45 24.48
CA ILE A 411 -17.61 -34.95 25.69
C ILE A 411 -17.31 -33.80 26.64
N ASN A 412 -17.36 -34.06 27.94
CA ASN A 412 -17.16 -33.03 28.96
C ASN A 412 -16.46 -33.60 30.22
N PRO A 413 -16.01 -32.75 31.16
CA PRO A 413 -15.32 -33.20 32.37
C PRO A 413 -16.12 -34.18 33.26
N LYS A 414 -17.46 -34.28 33.08
CA LYS A 414 -18.34 -35.19 33.81
C LYS A 414 -18.61 -36.51 33.04
N SER A 415 -18.15 -36.64 31.80
CA SER A 415 -18.28 -37.87 31.01
C SER A 415 -17.35 -38.96 31.59
N LEU A 416 -17.93 -40.06 32.08
CA LEU A 416 -17.22 -41.15 32.80
C LEU A 416 -15.95 -41.64 32.09
N ASP A 417 -16.02 -41.85 30.77
CA ASP A 417 -14.90 -42.38 29.97
C ASP A 417 -13.78 -41.36 29.67
N TYR A 418 -14.00 -40.07 29.98
CA TYR A 418 -13.12 -38.96 29.56
C TYR A 418 -12.69 -38.04 30.72
N THR A 419 -12.95 -38.44 31.97
CA THR A 419 -12.57 -37.67 33.17
C THR A 419 -11.05 -37.50 33.32
N SER A 420 -10.24 -38.40 32.76
CA SER A 420 -8.77 -38.39 32.83
C SER A 420 -8.10 -37.46 31.81
N LEU A 421 -8.84 -36.87 30.88
CA LEU A 421 -8.29 -35.93 29.89
C LEU A 421 -7.80 -34.63 30.56
N PRO A 422 -6.81 -33.92 29.97
CA PRO A 422 -6.24 -32.70 30.53
C PRO A 422 -7.17 -31.48 30.33
N TRP A 423 -8.32 -31.47 31.01
CA TRP A 423 -9.42 -30.54 30.79
C TRP A 423 -9.05 -29.05 30.90
N GLU A 424 -8.15 -28.65 31.81
CA GLU A 424 -7.71 -27.24 31.88
C GLU A 424 -6.90 -26.82 30.63
N ARG A 425 -6.08 -27.72 30.07
CA ARG A 425 -5.37 -27.43 28.82
C ARG A 425 -6.33 -27.40 27.64
N ILE A 426 -7.29 -28.34 27.60
CA ILE A 426 -8.33 -28.39 26.57
C ILE A 426 -9.14 -27.10 26.61
N LYS A 427 -9.57 -26.65 27.80
CA LYS A 427 -10.32 -25.42 28.02
C LYS A 427 -9.62 -24.19 27.44
N ASN A 428 -8.35 -23.98 27.75
CA ASN A 428 -7.61 -22.82 27.24
C ASN A 428 -7.49 -22.84 25.71
N LYS A 429 -7.15 -24.00 25.13
CA LYS A 429 -7.06 -24.17 23.67
C LYS A 429 -8.42 -23.99 23.00
N TRP A 430 -9.48 -24.52 23.60
CA TRP A 430 -10.85 -24.41 23.10
C TRP A 430 -11.30 -22.95 23.06
N LEU A 431 -11.01 -22.16 24.09
CA LEU A 431 -11.30 -20.72 24.12
C LEU A 431 -10.52 -19.94 23.06
N GLU A 432 -9.21 -20.16 22.96
CA GLU A 432 -8.37 -19.49 21.96
C GLU A 432 -8.82 -19.81 20.53
N LEU A 433 -9.08 -21.09 20.25
CA LEU A 433 -9.56 -21.54 18.95
C LEU A 433 -10.93 -20.94 18.61
N HIS A 434 -11.86 -20.84 19.56
CA HIS A 434 -13.16 -20.18 19.33
C HIS A 434 -13.01 -18.72 18.89
N ILE A 435 -12.08 -17.97 19.49
CA ILE A 435 -11.79 -16.59 19.06
C ILE A 435 -11.14 -16.58 17.67
N SER A 436 -10.25 -17.54 17.36
CA SER A 436 -9.65 -17.63 16.03
C SER A 436 -10.67 -17.98 14.92
N ILE A 437 -11.69 -18.81 15.21
CA ILE A 437 -12.80 -19.02 14.25
C ILE A 437 -13.75 -17.83 14.15
N MET A 438 -14.01 -17.09 15.25
CA MET A 438 -14.76 -15.83 15.16
C MET A 438 -14.11 -14.89 14.16
N ARG A 439 -12.81 -14.70 14.28
CA ARG A 439 -12.01 -13.91 13.34
C ARG A 439 -12.14 -14.40 11.89
N PHE A 440 -12.09 -15.71 11.64
CA PHE A 440 -12.36 -16.25 10.31
C PHE A 440 -13.78 -15.91 9.82
N TYR A 441 -14.81 -16.05 10.67
CA TYR A 441 -16.18 -15.69 10.31
C TYR A 441 -16.33 -14.20 10.02
N ARG A 442 -15.60 -13.33 10.71
CA ARG A 442 -15.53 -11.90 10.39
C ARG A 442 -14.86 -11.67 9.04
N GLU A 443 -13.72 -12.32 8.78
CA GLU A 443 -12.96 -12.18 7.53
C GLU A 443 -13.79 -12.61 6.31
N GLU A 444 -14.55 -13.71 6.42
CA GLU A 444 -15.36 -14.25 5.32
C GLU A 444 -16.82 -13.76 5.30
N GLY A 445 -17.26 -13.00 6.31
CA GLY A 445 -18.61 -12.43 6.37
C GLY A 445 -19.72 -13.41 6.83
N PHE A 446 -19.38 -14.45 7.59
CA PHE A 446 -20.33 -15.39 8.20
C PHE A 446 -20.93 -14.82 9.51
N LEU A 447 -21.72 -13.75 9.38
CA LEU A 447 -22.21 -12.97 10.53
C LEU A 447 -23.03 -13.79 11.54
N ASP A 448 -23.99 -14.60 11.07
CA ASP A 448 -24.83 -15.41 11.96
C ASP A 448 -24.01 -16.41 12.81
N LYS A 449 -22.96 -16.99 12.20
CA LYS A 449 -22.02 -17.89 12.90
C LYS A 449 -21.16 -17.12 13.89
N TRP A 450 -20.72 -15.91 13.53
CA TRP A 450 -19.98 -15.03 14.42
C TRP A 450 -20.82 -14.67 15.66
N ASP A 451 -22.06 -14.24 15.47
CA ASP A 451 -22.99 -13.86 16.55
C ASP A 451 -23.24 -15.05 17.49
N THR A 452 -23.46 -16.25 16.93
CA THR A 452 -23.65 -17.48 17.70
C THR A 452 -22.46 -17.78 18.62
N ILE A 453 -21.22 -17.64 18.13
CA ILE A 453 -20.04 -17.84 18.99
C ILE A 453 -19.88 -16.69 19.99
N ASN A 454 -20.13 -15.44 19.57
CA ASN A 454 -20.04 -14.29 20.46
C ASN A 454 -20.98 -14.43 21.68
N GLU A 455 -22.22 -14.88 21.47
CA GLU A 455 -23.17 -15.19 22.55
C GLU A 455 -22.67 -16.32 23.46
N LYS A 456 -22.15 -17.41 22.88
CA LYS A 456 -21.55 -18.51 23.65
C LYS A 456 -20.40 -18.04 24.53
N ILE A 457 -19.47 -17.24 23.99
CA ILE A 457 -18.33 -16.71 24.74
C ILE A 457 -18.80 -15.71 25.80
N GLN A 458 -19.83 -14.90 25.52
CA GLN A 458 -20.38 -13.95 26.48
C GLN A 458 -20.90 -14.65 27.75
N ASN A 459 -21.54 -15.82 27.61
CA ASN A 459 -22.01 -16.61 28.76
C ASN A 459 -20.88 -17.16 29.65
N ILE A 460 -19.67 -17.28 29.11
CA ILE A 460 -18.48 -17.75 29.83
C ILE A 460 -17.44 -16.64 30.03
N TYR A 461 -17.82 -15.37 29.86
CA TYR A 461 -16.93 -14.21 29.89
C TYR A 461 -16.02 -14.18 31.13
N GLN A 462 -16.57 -14.51 32.30
CA GLN A 462 -15.88 -14.52 33.60
C GLN A 462 -14.72 -15.54 33.70
N PHE A 463 -14.64 -16.52 32.79
CA PHE A 463 -13.58 -17.52 32.78
C PHE A 463 -12.43 -17.18 31.83
N LEU A 464 -12.52 -16.10 31.07
CA LEU A 464 -11.46 -15.67 30.16
C LEU A 464 -10.30 -15.03 30.93
N SER A 465 -9.08 -15.29 30.48
CA SER A 465 -7.90 -14.56 30.98
C SER A 465 -7.95 -13.09 30.55
N PRO A 466 -7.23 -12.18 31.24
CA PRO A 466 -7.17 -10.77 30.84
C PRO A 466 -6.74 -10.56 29.38
N GLU A 467 -5.85 -11.41 28.87
CA GLU A 467 -5.39 -11.38 27.48
C GLU A 467 -6.49 -11.82 26.50
N LEU A 468 -7.24 -12.88 26.82
CA LEU A 468 -8.37 -13.33 25.98
C LEU A 468 -9.51 -12.31 25.98
N ILE A 469 -9.75 -11.62 27.11
CA ILE A 469 -10.70 -10.52 27.18
C ILE A 469 -10.29 -9.39 26.22
N ALA A 470 -9.01 -9.01 26.22
CA ALA A 470 -8.51 -8.00 25.30
C ALA A 470 -8.58 -8.45 23.83
N LYS A 471 -8.24 -9.71 23.53
CA LYS A 471 -8.36 -10.30 22.18
C LYS A 471 -9.82 -10.30 21.70
N LEU A 472 -10.77 -10.67 22.56
CA LEU A 472 -12.20 -10.68 22.27
C LEU A 472 -12.71 -9.27 21.96
N HIS A 473 -12.40 -8.27 22.80
CA HIS A 473 -12.82 -6.88 22.57
C HIS A 473 -12.23 -6.30 21.29
N TYR A 474 -10.97 -6.61 20.98
CA TYR A 474 -10.35 -6.23 19.71
C TYR A 474 -11.09 -6.85 18.52
N GLU A 475 -11.40 -8.15 18.57
CA GLU A 475 -12.15 -8.85 17.52
C GLU A 475 -13.58 -8.30 17.36
N ARG A 476 -14.28 -7.98 18.46
CA ARG A 476 -15.59 -7.31 18.43
C ARG A 476 -15.53 -5.94 17.76
N CYS A 477 -14.51 -5.14 18.09
CA CYS A 477 -14.32 -3.84 17.45
C CYS A 477 -14.07 -4.00 15.94
N LEU A 478 -13.19 -4.92 15.52
CA LEU A 478 -12.93 -5.18 14.11
C LEU A 478 -14.18 -5.72 13.39
N HIS A 479 -14.99 -6.56 14.04
CA HIS A 479 -16.26 -7.06 13.48
C HIS A 479 -17.22 -5.90 13.18
N PHE A 480 -17.45 -5.01 14.16
CA PHE A 480 -18.32 -3.87 13.95
C PHE A 480 -17.76 -2.85 12.96
N LEU A 481 -16.43 -2.72 12.84
CA LEU A 481 -15.80 -1.94 11.77
C LEU A 481 -16.05 -2.56 10.38
N PHE A 482 -15.92 -3.88 10.24
CA PHE A 482 -16.20 -4.59 8.97
C PHE A 482 -17.66 -4.45 8.55
N TYR A 483 -18.56 -4.46 9.53
CA TYR A 483 -20.00 -4.30 9.33
C TYR A 483 -20.46 -2.83 9.30
N LEU A 484 -19.54 -1.87 9.39
CA LEU A 484 -19.78 -0.42 9.35
C LEU A 484 -20.73 0.11 10.46
N LYS A 485 -20.75 -0.55 11.64
CA LYS A 485 -21.52 -0.13 12.82
C LYS A 485 -20.67 0.68 13.80
N ILE A 486 -20.42 1.95 13.50
CA ILE A 486 -19.48 2.79 14.26
C ILE A 486 -19.92 3.04 15.71
N SER A 487 -21.23 3.15 15.96
CA SER A 487 -21.78 3.27 17.32
C SER A 487 -21.40 2.08 18.21
N GLU A 488 -21.47 0.86 17.66
CA GLU A 488 -21.13 -0.37 18.37
C GLU A 488 -19.63 -0.46 18.64
N VAL A 489 -18.77 -0.03 17.69
CA VAL A 489 -17.32 0.05 17.93
C VAL A 489 -17.02 0.95 19.13
N ARG A 490 -17.68 2.12 19.21
CA ARG A 490 -17.51 3.03 20.36
C ARG A 490 -18.02 2.43 21.67
N SER A 491 -19.12 1.68 21.64
CA SER A 491 -19.63 0.97 22.83
C SER A 491 -18.61 -0.08 23.30
N GLN A 492 -18.10 -0.91 22.38
CA GLN A 492 -17.10 -1.93 22.70
C GLN A 492 -15.78 -1.37 23.24
N ILE A 493 -15.30 -0.22 22.72
CA ILE A 493 -14.11 0.45 23.28
C ILE A 493 -14.35 0.91 24.72
N LYS A 494 -15.56 1.41 25.04
CA LYS A 494 -15.91 1.83 26.42
C LYS A 494 -16.03 0.65 27.38
N GLU A 495 -16.53 -0.48 26.89
CA GLU A 495 -16.64 -1.73 27.65
C GLU A 495 -15.29 -2.47 27.80
N TRP A 496 -14.29 -2.15 26.97
CA TRP A 496 -12.97 -2.76 27.02
C TRP A 496 -12.22 -2.38 28.32
N PRO A 497 -11.98 -3.33 29.25
CA PRO A 497 -11.28 -3.04 30.50
C PRO A 497 -9.85 -2.57 30.25
N VAL A 498 -9.49 -1.41 30.82
CA VAL A 498 -8.12 -0.89 30.74
C VAL A 498 -7.17 -1.82 31.51
N ASN A 499 -6.09 -2.26 30.89
CA ASN A 499 -5.06 -3.04 31.56
C ASN A 499 -3.65 -2.62 31.11
N THR A 500 -2.99 -1.81 31.94
CA THR A 500 -1.64 -1.30 31.67
C THR A 500 -0.56 -2.38 31.65
N SER A 501 -0.82 -3.58 32.19
CA SER A 501 0.12 -4.71 32.10
C SER A 501 0.12 -5.39 30.72
N LEU A 502 -0.80 -5.00 29.84
CA LEU A 502 -0.96 -5.53 28.47
C LEU A 502 -0.77 -4.41 27.43
N PRO A 503 0.41 -3.78 27.35
CA PRO A 503 0.60 -2.53 26.59
C PRO A 503 0.40 -2.69 25.07
N LEU A 504 0.62 -3.88 24.50
CA LEU A 504 0.29 -4.14 23.09
C LEU A 504 -1.21 -4.06 22.80
N TRP A 505 -2.03 -4.60 23.70
CA TRP A 505 -3.48 -4.59 23.54
C TRP A 505 -4.06 -3.19 23.75
N GLU A 506 -3.49 -2.44 24.70
CA GLU A 506 -3.74 -1.01 24.87
C GLU A 506 -3.37 -0.21 23.61
N ALA A 507 -2.22 -0.51 22.99
CA ALA A 507 -1.82 0.10 21.73
C ALA A 507 -2.77 -0.24 20.57
N LYS A 508 -3.24 -1.49 20.46
CA LYS A 508 -4.26 -1.89 19.49
C LYS A 508 -5.57 -1.11 19.68
N ARG A 509 -6.00 -0.92 20.93
CA ARG A 509 -7.16 -0.08 21.28
C ARG A 509 -6.94 1.38 20.87
N ALA A 510 -5.74 1.92 21.10
CA ALA A 510 -5.35 3.25 20.63
C ALA A 510 -5.39 3.38 19.10
N GLY A 511 -4.97 2.34 18.36
CA GLY A 511 -5.07 2.28 16.90
C GLY A 511 -6.50 2.43 16.40
N ILE A 512 -7.47 1.71 17.02
CA ILE A 512 -8.89 1.85 16.67
C ILE A 512 -9.42 3.25 17.03
N LEU A 513 -9.08 3.77 18.22
CA LEU A 513 -9.46 5.13 18.62
C LEU A 513 -8.96 6.17 17.62
N ALA A 514 -7.73 6.04 17.14
CA ALA A 514 -7.14 6.91 16.12
C ALA A 514 -7.86 6.80 14.77
N GLU A 515 -8.22 5.59 14.34
CA GLU A 515 -9.03 5.37 13.12
C GLU A 515 -10.41 6.02 13.21
N LEU A 516 -11.01 6.07 14.41
CA LEU A 516 -12.26 6.77 14.70
C LEU A 516 -12.14 8.29 14.85
N GLY A 517 -10.92 8.84 14.84
CA GLY A 517 -10.64 10.27 14.95
C GLY A 517 -10.20 10.77 16.33
N ASN A 518 -10.18 9.91 17.36
CA ASN A 518 -9.79 10.26 18.74
C ASN A 518 -8.26 10.23 18.93
N ILE A 519 -7.56 11.13 18.26
CA ILE A 519 -6.09 11.13 18.17
C ILE A 519 -5.42 11.47 19.51
N GLU A 520 -5.93 12.44 20.27
CA GLU A 520 -5.31 12.84 21.54
C GLU A 520 -5.39 11.73 22.61
N GLU A 521 -6.52 11.02 22.66
CA GLU A 521 -6.71 9.91 23.60
C GLU A 521 -5.80 8.73 23.23
N ALA A 522 -5.73 8.39 21.94
CA ALA A 522 -4.85 7.35 21.44
C ALA A 522 -3.37 7.66 21.74
N GLU A 523 -2.95 8.91 21.55
CA GLU A 523 -1.60 9.38 21.86
C GLU A 523 -1.22 9.12 23.33
N LYS A 524 -2.10 9.48 24.26
CA LYS A 524 -1.89 9.30 25.70
C LYS A 524 -1.78 7.81 26.09
N ILE A 525 -2.59 6.95 25.47
CA ILE A 525 -2.54 5.50 25.70
C ILE A 525 -1.19 4.93 25.21
N LEU A 526 -0.71 5.36 24.04
CA LEU A 526 0.57 4.90 23.50
C LEU A 526 1.77 5.39 24.31
N GLU A 527 1.74 6.64 24.79
CA GLU A 527 2.77 7.17 25.67
C GLU A 527 2.90 6.33 26.96
N ASN A 528 1.77 6.03 27.60
CA ASN A 528 1.73 5.18 28.79
C ASN A 528 2.21 3.74 28.50
N SER A 529 1.77 3.18 27.37
CA SER A 529 2.14 1.83 26.94
C SER A 529 3.64 1.72 26.68
N LEU A 530 4.22 2.71 25.99
CA LEU A 530 5.65 2.76 25.71
C LEU A 530 6.48 2.97 26.98
N SER A 531 6.02 3.82 27.89
CA SER A 531 6.65 4.03 29.20
C SER A 531 6.69 2.72 30.02
N PHE A 532 5.58 1.98 30.06
CA PHE A 532 5.52 0.68 30.71
C PHE A 532 6.48 -0.33 30.07
N ILE A 533 6.47 -0.46 28.74
CA ILE A 533 7.38 -1.39 28.03
C ILE A 533 8.85 -1.08 28.37
N ARG A 534 9.24 0.20 28.33
CA ARG A 534 10.62 0.62 28.65
C ARG A 534 10.98 0.36 30.11
N SER A 535 10.04 0.52 31.03
CA SER A 535 10.26 0.14 32.43
C SER A 535 10.60 -1.34 32.58
N GLN A 536 9.94 -2.23 31.80
CA GLN A 536 10.21 -3.67 31.84
C GLN A 536 11.55 -4.02 31.19
N LEU A 537 11.91 -3.36 30.09
CA LEU A 537 13.21 -3.53 29.43
C LEU A 537 14.39 -3.18 30.34
N ASN A 538 14.22 -2.22 31.25
CA ASN A 538 15.25 -1.88 32.23
C ASN A 538 15.41 -2.93 33.34
N LEU A 539 14.40 -3.78 33.56
CA LEU A 539 14.39 -4.78 34.64
C LEU A 539 14.92 -6.14 34.21
N VAL A 540 14.80 -6.50 32.92
CA VAL A 540 15.11 -7.85 32.41
C VAL A 540 16.08 -7.77 31.23
N PRO A 541 17.28 -8.39 31.31
CA PRO A 541 18.21 -8.40 30.20
C PRO A 541 17.65 -9.20 29.01
N ILE A 542 17.78 -8.63 27.82
CA ILE A 542 17.30 -9.20 26.56
C ILE A 542 18.22 -10.37 26.16
N SER A 543 17.83 -11.60 26.52
CA SER A 543 18.63 -12.80 26.24
C SER A 543 17.88 -13.81 25.38
N ARG A 544 16.64 -14.16 25.76
CA ARG A 544 15.82 -15.16 25.05
C ARG A 544 14.42 -14.73 24.67
N ASP A 545 13.87 -13.75 25.37
CA ASP A 545 12.52 -13.27 25.16
C ASP A 545 12.56 -11.90 24.47
N TYR A 546 12.02 -11.84 23.25
CA TYR A 546 11.94 -10.63 22.44
C TYR A 546 10.59 -9.92 22.55
N SER A 547 9.70 -10.36 23.45
CA SER A 547 8.36 -9.77 23.65
C SER A 547 8.43 -8.25 23.80
N TRP A 548 9.25 -7.75 24.74
CA TRP A 548 9.28 -6.32 25.06
C TRP A 548 9.93 -5.47 23.97
N VAL A 549 11.01 -5.94 23.35
CA VAL A 549 11.67 -5.22 22.23
C VAL A 549 10.80 -5.22 20.98
N SER A 550 10.06 -6.30 20.73
CA SER A 550 9.10 -6.37 19.63
C SER A 550 7.91 -5.44 19.88
N GLN A 551 7.37 -5.43 21.11
CA GLN A 551 6.32 -4.49 21.52
C GLN A 551 6.78 -3.04 21.41
N GLU A 552 7.99 -2.72 21.87
CA GLU A 552 8.56 -1.38 21.73
C GLU A 552 8.59 -0.93 20.26
N ALA A 553 9.08 -1.79 19.36
CA ALA A 553 9.22 -1.45 17.94
C ALA A 553 7.88 -1.09 17.28
N TYR A 554 6.84 -1.91 17.48
CA TYR A 554 5.52 -1.73 16.87
C TYR A 554 4.70 -0.61 17.54
N VAL A 555 4.75 -0.49 18.88
CA VAL A 555 4.09 0.60 19.61
C VAL A 555 4.70 1.95 19.23
N MET A 556 6.03 2.04 19.08
CA MET A 556 6.69 3.24 18.56
C MET A 556 6.24 3.57 17.14
N SER A 557 5.99 2.57 16.29
CA SER A 557 5.62 2.80 14.89
C SER A 557 4.22 3.39 14.81
N LEU A 558 3.28 2.87 15.61
CA LEU A 558 1.93 3.41 15.72
C LEU A 558 1.94 4.80 16.36
N PHE A 559 2.79 5.01 17.37
CA PHE A 559 2.93 6.31 18.03
C PHE A 559 3.49 7.38 17.09
N GLN A 560 4.51 7.04 16.29
CA GLN A 560 5.03 7.91 15.24
C GLN A 560 3.96 8.26 14.21
N TYR A 561 3.16 7.27 13.80
CA TYR A 561 2.06 7.47 12.86
C TYR A 561 1.01 8.46 13.40
N ILE A 562 0.61 8.32 14.66
CA ILE A 562 -0.33 9.24 15.34
C ILE A 562 0.27 10.64 15.54
N LYS A 563 1.54 10.75 15.96
CA LYS A 563 2.24 12.04 16.09
C LYS A 563 2.35 12.76 14.75
N ASP A 564 2.57 12.03 13.66
CA ASP A 564 2.59 12.60 12.30
C ASP A 564 1.22 13.16 11.89
N ALA A 565 0.12 12.47 12.22
CA ALA A 565 -1.24 12.96 12.00
C ALA A 565 -1.53 14.26 12.76
N ARG A 566 -1.10 14.34 14.03
CA ARG A 566 -1.29 15.54 14.86
C ARG A 566 -0.49 16.73 14.34
N SER A 567 0.76 16.52 13.91
CA SER A 567 1.57 17.58 13.29
C SER A 567 0.99 18.08 11.97
N PHE A 568 0.21 17.27 11.25
CA PHE A 568 -0.51 17.75 10.06
C PHE A 568 -1.65 18.72 10.43
N ARG A 569 -2.14 18.69 11.68
CA ARG A 569 -3.19 19.57 12.20
C ARG A 569 -2.64 20.83 12.94
N GLY A 570 -1.32 21.01 13.12
CA GLY A 570 -0.77 22.17 13.87
C GLY A 570 0.76 22.43 13.77
N GLU A 571 1.20 23.61 14.20
CA GLU A 571 2.58 24.18 14.09
C GLU A 571 3.64 23.55 15.04
N GLN A 572 3.81 22.23 15.06
CA GLN A 572 4.83 21.54 15.89
C GLN A 572 5.83 20.72 15.07
N PHE A 573 6.33 21.31 13.98
CA PHE A 573 7.25 20.64 13.05
C PHE A 573 8.59 20.24 13.70
N GLU A 574 9.12 21.07 14.61
CA GLU A 574 10.39 20.80 15.30
C GLU A 574 10.30 19.61 16.27
N GLU A 575 9.22 19.53 17.07
CA GLU A 575 8.97 18.43 17.99
C GLU A 575 8.84 17.10 17.23
N ARG A 576 8.15 17.13 16.08
CA ARG A 576 8.03 15.97 15.18
C ARG A 576 9.39 15.49 14.67
N GLN A 577 10.26 16.39 14.21
CA GLN A 577 11.60 16.00 13.73
C GLN A 577 12.46 15.40 14.85
N LYS A 578 12.38 15.96 16.05
CA LYS A 578 13.10 15.45 17.22
C LYS A 578 12.66 14.03 17.59
N ILE A 579 11.36 13.78 17.67
CA ILE A 579 10.81 12.44 17.97
C ILE A 579 11.22 11.43 16.90
N ARG A 580 11.08 11.79 15.61
CA ARG A 580 11.52 10.94 14.49
C ARG A 580 12.98 10.53 14.61
N ARG A 581 13.86 11.47 14.94
CA ARG A 581 15.29 11.19 15.12
C ARG A 581 15.53 10.20 16.26
N ILE A 582 14.95 10.45 17.43
CA ILE A 582 15.07 9.58 18.61
C ILE A 582 14.55 8.16 18.30
N PHE A 583 13.39 8.06 17.65
CA PHE A 583 12.80 6.77 17.32
C PHE A 583 13.60 6.03 16.25
N ASN A 584 14.13 6.73 15.25
CA ASN A 584 15.00 6.14 14.22
C ASN A 584 16.30 5.60 14.81
N GLU A 585 16.93 6.34 15.73
CA GLU A 585 18.12 5.88 16.47
C GLU A 585 17.76 4.59 17.24
N ARG A 586 16.65 4.59 17.98
CA ARG A 586 16.20 3.39 18.72
C ARG A 586 15.84 2.20 17.81
N TRP A 587 15.16 2.40 16.68
CA TRP A 587 14.89 1.31 15.74
C TRP A 587 16.16 0.70 15.16
N ASN A 588 17.21 1.50 14.94
CA ASN A 588 18.50 0.97 14.51
C ASN A 588 19.09 0.01 15.56
N ASP A 589 18.94 0.30 16.85
CA ASP A 589 19.33 -0.63 17.92
C ASP A 589 18.47 -1.90 17.89
N LEU A 590 17.17 -1.77 17.67
CA LEU A 590 16.21 -2.89 17.69
C LEU A 590 16.38 -3.86 16.51
N LYS A 591 17.06 -3.46 15.43
CA LYS A 591 17.41 -4.33 14.29
C LYS A 591 18.24 -5.53 14.70
N GLN A 592 19.06 -5.42 15.74
CA GLN A 592 19.85 -6.55 16.26
C GLN A 592 18.96 -7.72 16.74
N TYR A 593 17.70 -7.43 17.11
CA TYR A 593 16.70 -8.42 17.50
C TYR A 593 15.69 -8.75 16.38
N LYS A 594 15.98 -8.33 15.14
CA LYS A 594 15.09 -8.38 13.96
C LYS A 594 13.73 -7.70 14.19
N CYS A 595 13.67 -6.69 15.06
CA CYS A 595 12.44 -5.94 15.34
C CYS A 595 12.42 -4.63 14.53
N ASP A 596 12.11 -4.72 13.23
CA ASP A 596 12.07 -3.57 12.32
C ASP A 596 10.75 -3.52 11.51
N PRO A 597 9.74 -2.77 12.00
CA PRO A 597 8.44 -2.62 11.32
C PRO A 597 8.54 -1.96 9.94
N TRP A 598 9.54 -1.11 9.70
CA TRP A 598 9.68 -0.37 8.45
C TRP A 598 10.17 -1.25 7.33
N THR A 599 11.13 -2.14 7.63
CA THR A 599 11.60 -3.15 6.67
C THR A 599 10.47 -4.13 6.32
N GLU A 600 9.70 -4.61 7.31
CA GLU A 600 8.53 -5.47 7.06
C GLU A 600 7.51 -4.80 6.14
N LEU A 601 7.13 -3.55 6.43
CA LEU A 601 6.21 -2.79 5.58
C LEU A 601 6.76 -2.63 4.15
N LYS A 602 8.04 -2.29 4.02
CA LYS A 602 8.67 -2.09 2.71
C LYS A 602 8.66 -3.35 1.86
N LEU A 603 8.88 -4.52 2.47
CA LEU A 603 8.79 -5.81 1.77
C LEU A 603 7.37 -6.02 1.21
N PHE A 604 6.32 -5.76 2.01
CA PHE A 604 4.95 -5.84 1.51
C PHE A 604 4.67 -4.88 0.37
N GLU A 605 5.13 -3.62 0.46
CA GLU A 605 4.99 -2.64 -0.63
C GLU A 605 5.65 -3.13 -1.93
N ILE A 606 6.88 -3.65 -1.85
CA ILE A 606 7.60 -4.19 -3.01
C ILE A 606 6.81 -5.33 -3.69
N TYR A 607 6.22 -6.23 -2.90
CA TYR A 607 5.46 -7.36 -3.44
C TYR A 607 4.05 -7.02 -3.92
N LEU A 608 3.40 -5.99 -3.36
CA LEU A 608 1.98 -5.74 -3.61
C LEU A 608 1.71 -4.54 -4.51
N GLU A 609 2.64 -3.60 -4.66
CA GLU A 609 2.44 -2.39 -5.49
C GLU A 609 2.52 -2.64 -7.00
N HIS A 610 3.12 -3.74 -7.44
CA HIS A 610 3.11 -4.10 -8.86
C HIS A 610 1.72 -4.57 -9.31
N GLU A 611 1.42 -4.43 -10.61
CA GLU A 611 0.16 -4.91 -11.19
C GLU A 611 -0.03 -6.41 -10.94
N ALA A 612 -1.22 -6.78 -10.47
CA ALA A 612 -1.55 -8.16 -10.13
C ALA A 612 -1.50 -9.04 -11.38
N VAL A 613 -0.70 -10.09 -11.36
CA VAL A 613 -0.57 -11.00 -12.50
C VAL A 613 -1.63 -12.09 -12.37
N PRO A 614 -2.58 -12.23 -13.33
CA PRO A 614 -3.57 -13.29 -13.27
C PRO A 614 -2.89 -14.67 -13.32
N VAL A 615 -3.36 -15.58 -12.48
CA VAL A 615 -2.87 -16.96 -12.46
C VAL A 615 -3.33 -17.65 -13.74
N SER A 616 -2.45 -17.70 -14.74
CA SER A 616 -2.66 -18.47 -15.95
C SER A 616 -2.01 -19.84 -15.84
N ASN A 617 -2.79 -20.89 -16.09
CA ASN A 617 -2.28 -22.25 -16.20
C ASN A 617 -1.46 -22.47 -17.49
N ILE A 618 -1.53 -21.54 -18.45
CA ILE A 618 -0.89 -21.64 -19.77
C ILE A 618 -0.32 -20.28 -20.15
N SER A 619 1.00 -20.09 -20.03
CA SER A 619 1.65 -18.90 -20.59
C SER A 619 2.06 -19.20 -22.03
N GLN A 620 1.51 -18.44 -22.99
CA GLN A 620 1.91 -18.51 -24.39
C GLN A 620 2.92 -17.40 -24.69
N LYS A 621 4.12 -17.78 -25.14
CA LYS A 621 5.12 -16.84 -25.63
C LYS A 621 5.26 -17.03 -27.14
N LYS A 622 4.99 -15.97 -27.90
CA LYS A 622 5.39 -15.90 -29.32
C LYS A 622 6.91 -15.85 -29.35
N GLU A 623 7.54 -16.81 -29.99
CA GLU A 623 8.99 -16.86 -30.13
C GLU A 623 9.48 -15.93 -31.23
N PHE A 624 10.80 -15.78 -31.31
CA PHE A 624 11.45 -15.01 -32.37
C PHE A 624 11.12 -15.57 -33.76
N ASP A 625 11.02 -16.90 -33.88
CA ASP A 625 10.65 -17.57 -35.12
C ASP A 625 9.15 -17.38 -35.43
N ILE A 626 8.86 -16.84 -36.61
CA ILE A 626 7.50 -16.53 -37.08
C ILE A 626 6.62 -17.79 -37.02
N GLY A 627 5.46 -17.68 -36.38
CA GLY A 627 4.47 -18.76 -36.25
C GLY A 627 4.74 -19.76 -35.13
N ARG A 628 5.83 -19.60 -34.36
CA ARG A 628 6.16 -20.48 -33.24
C ARG A 628 5.65 -19.89 -31.92
N VAL A 629 4.72 -20.62 -31.30
CA VAL A 629 4.16 -20.28 -29.98
C VAL A 629 4.54 -21.38 -29.02
N THR A 630 5.30 -21.03 -27.98
CA THR A 630 5.58 -21.96 -26.89
C THR A 630 4.55 -21.75 -25.80
N ALA A 631 3.73 -22.76 -25.57
CA ALA A 631 2.74 -22.80 -24.50
C ALA A 631 3.31 -23.57 -23.30
N THR A 632 3.66 -22.86 -22.24
CA THR A 632 4.11 -23.48 -20.99
C THR A 632 2.90 -23.74 -20.09
N ARG A 633 2.63 -25.01 -19.81
CA ARG A 633 1.61 -25.41 -18.83
C ARG A 633 2.20 -25.44 -17.42
N HIS A 634 1.66 -24.60 -16.54
CA HIS A 634 2.05 -24.55 -15.12
C HIS A 634 1.17 -25.52 -14.33
N PHE A 635 1.75 -26.53 -13.68
CA PHE A 635 1.03 -27.47 -12.83
C PHE A 635 1.09 -27.01 -11.36
N SER A 636 -0.09 -26.84 -10.75
CA SER A 636 -0.33 -26.43 -9.35
C SER A 636 0.54 -25.27 -8.85
N ARG A 637 0.07 -24.03 -8.98
CA ARG A 637 0.64 -22.90 -8.24
C ARG A 637 -0.22 -22.54 -7.02
N GLU A 638 0.43 -22.55 -5.86
CA GLU A 638 0.06 -21.66 -4.76
C GLU A 638 0.03 -20.22 -5.30
N ASN A 639 -1.06 -19.50 -5.05
CA ASN A 639 -1.13 -18.08 -5.39
C ASN A 639 -0.36 -17.28 -4.32
N LYS A 640 0.97 -17.24 -4.45
CA LYS A 640 1.87 -16.54 -3.53
C LYS A 640 1.49 -15.07 -3.37
N GLU A 641 1.03 -14.42 -4.44
CA GLU A 641 0.56 -13.03 -4.40
C GLU A 641 -0.66 -12.86 -3.48
N ALA A 642 -1.64 -13.77 -3.55
CA ALA A 642 -2.78 -13.77 -2.63
C ALA A 642 -2.35 -14.09 -1.18
N ALA A 643 -1.44 -15.05 -0.98
CA ALA A 643 -0.91 -15.37 0.36
C ALA A 643 -0.19 -14.15 1.00
N THR A 644 0.63 -13.43 0.23
CA THR A 644 1.27 -12.18 0.68
C THR A 644 0.25 -11.09 0.96
N ALA A 645 -0.81 -10.98 0.15
CA ALA A 645 -1.89 -10.03 0.37
C ALA A 645 -2.61 -10.28 1.71
N TYR A 646 -2.98 -11.53 2.02
CA TYR A 646 -3.54 -11.87 3.34
C TYR A 646 -2.55 -11.57 4.47
N SER A 647 -1.27 -11.90 4.25
CA SER A 647 -0.21 -11.62 5.23
C SER A 647 -0.07 -10.15 5.57
N PHE A 648 -0.22 -9.26 4.59
CA PHE A 648 -0.21 -7.81 4.82
C PHE A 648 -1.42 -7.34 5.65
N LEU A 649 -2.63 -7.81 5.32
CA LEU A 649 -3.84 -7.44 6.07
C LEU A 649 -3.74 -7.93 7.52
N ARG A 650 -3.23 -9.14 7.73
CA ARG A 650 -2.98 -9.72 9.06
C ARG A 650 -1.86 -9.01 9.81
N TYR A 651 -0.81 -8.60 9.12
CA TYR A 651 0.25 -7.77 9.69
C TYR A 651 -0.33 -6.47 10.28
N CYS A 652 -1.20 -5.77 9.53
CA CYS A 652 -1.84 -4.56 10.02
C CYS A 652 -2.72 -4.81 11.25
N GLU A 653 -3.54 -5.88 11.24
CA GLU A 653 -4.37 -6.23 12.40
C GLU A 653 -3.54 -6.65 13.62
N GLU A 654 -2.44 -7.39 13.45
CA GLU A 654 -1.60 -7.82 14.56
C GLU A 654 -0.68 -6.73 15.11
N ALA A 655 -0.22 -5.81 14.27
CA ALA A 655 0.51 -4.62 14.70
C ALA A 655 -0.40 -3.53 15.30
N GLY A 656 -1.73 -3.65 15.14
CA GLY A 656 -2.68 -2.60 15.55
C GLY A 656 -2.65 -1.36 14.67
N MET A 657 -2.24 -1.52 13.41
CA MET A 657 -2.02 -0.43 12.46
C MET A 657 -3.25 -0.21 11.58
N PRO A 658 -4.03 0.88 11.78
CA PRO A 658 -5.09 1.24 10.87
C PRO A 658 -4.52 1.71 9.53
N PHE A 659 -5.21 1.42 8.41
CA PHE A 659 -4.79 1.87 7.07
C PHE A 659 -4.82 3.39 6.93
N LYS A 660 -5.71 4.03 7.68
CA LYS A 660 -5.94 5.46 7.64
C LYS A 660 -6.32 5.95 9.03
N ILE A 661 -5.69 7.05 9.40
CA ILE A 661 -6.12 7.93 10.49
C ILE A 661 -6.25 9.34 9.88
N PRO A 662 -6.78 10.32 10.61
CA PRO A 662 -6.95 11.64 10.04
C PRO A 662 -5.70 12.25 9.41
N GLY A 663 -5.84 12.73 8.17
CA GLY A 663 -4.79 13.39 7.40
C GLY A 663 -3.67 12.51 6.85
N ILE A 664 -3.57 11.22 7.22
CA ILE A 664 -2.43 10.37 6.82
C ILE A 664 -2.83 8.89 6.63
N THR A 665 -2.12 8.18 5.75
CA THR A 665 -2.37 6.75 5.44
C THR A 665 -1.13 5.90 5.70
N TYR A 666 -1.33 4.62 6.03
CA TYR A 666 -0.29 3.64 6.30
C TYR A 666 -0.35 2.50 5.25
N GLY A 667 0.78 2.20 4.61
CA GLY A 667 0.89 1.09 3.64
C GLY A 667 -0.13 1.15 2.50
N LYS A 668 -0.54 2.35 2.07
CA LYS A 668 -1.65 2.55 1.12
C LYS A 668 -1.45 1.76 -0.19
N GLY A 669 -0.23 1.75 -0.74
CA GLY A 669 0.09 1.00 -1.97
C GLY A 669 -0.09 -0.50 -1.77
N ALA A 670 0.52 -1.06 -0.72
CA ALA A 670 0.36 -2.46 -0.33
C ALA A 670 -1.11 -2.85 -0.08
N ALA A 671 -1.88 -2.00 0.60
CA ALA A 671 -3.30 -2.24 0.88
C ALA A 671 -4.15 -2.30 -0.40
N LYS A 672 -3.93 -1.38 -1.34
CA LYS A 672 -4.57 -1.45 -2.68
C LYS A 672 -4.19 -2.73 -3.42
N GLY A 673 -2.90 -3.08 -3.40
CA GLY A 673 -2.38 -4.29 -4.00
C GLY A 673 -2.97 -5.57 -3.40
N ALA A 674 -3.18 -5.58 -2.07
CA ALA A 674 -3.78 -6.70 -1.37
C ALA A 674 -5.25 -6.90 -1.77
N ILE A 675 -6.04 -5.81 -1.75
CA ILE A 675 -7.46 -5.83 -2.14
C ILE A 675 -7.65 -6.43 -3.53
N LYS A 676 -6.87 -5.99 -4.53
CA LYS A 676 -6.92 -6.50 -5.90
C LYS A 676 -6.75 -8.03 -5.98
N ARG A 677 -5.87 -8.58 -5.14
CA ARG A 677 -5.49 -10.00 -5.16
C ARG A 677 -6.48 -10.89 -4.41
N ILE A 678 -7.08 -10.39 -3.33
CA ILE A 678 -8.01 -11.15 -2.50
C ILE A 678 -9.48 -10.98 -2.89
N ALA A 679 -9.86 -9.96 -3.68
CA ALA A 679 -11.25 -9.66 -4.02
C ALA A 679 -12.03 -10.84 -4.61
N ASN A 680 -11.38 -11.74 -5.35
CA ASN A 680 -12.01 -12.93 -5.94
C ASN A 680 -12.12 -14.13 -4.98
N TYR A 681 -11.38 -14.10 -3.86
CA TYR A 681 -11.32 -15.20 -2.89
C TYR A 681 -12.10 -14.87 -1.62
N SER A 682 -11.88 -13.68 -1.06
CA SER A 682 -12.50 -13.16 0.16
C SER A 682 -13.05 -11.75 -0.09
N PRO A 683 -14.16 -11.64 -0.86
CA PRO A 683 -14.72 -10.34 -1.26
C PRO A 683 -15.14 -9.48 -0.07
N TYR A 684 -15.60 -10.09 1.02
CA TYR A 684 -16.04 -9.38 2.23
C TYR A 684 -14.87 -8.64 2.91
N TRP A 685 -13.73 -9.30 3.09
CA TRP A 685 -12.53 -8.67 3.66
C TRP A 685 -11.91 -7.61 2.74
N ALA A 686 -11.86 -7.89 1.43
CA ALA A 686 -11.41 -6.92 0.43
C ALA A 686 -12.25 -5.64 0.50
N PHE A 687 -13.56 -5.80 0.62
CA PHE A 687 -14.51 -4.72 0.77
C PHE A 687 -14.28 -3.92 2.07
N ALA A 688 -14.22 -4.58 3.23
CA ALA A 688 -14.02 -3.91 4.51
C ALA A 688 -12.70 -3.11 4.51
N SER A 689 -11.65 -3.67 3.90
CA SER A 689 -10.35 -3.00 3.74
C SER A 689 -10.44 -1.78 2.82
N LEU A 690 -11.16 -1.87 1.69
CA LEU A 690 -11.38 -0.75 0.76
C LEU A 690 -12.01 0.45 1.45
N VAL A 691 -13.02 0.19 2.28
CA VAL A 691 -13.74 1.24 2.99
C VAL A 691 -12.85 1.91 4.03
N ARG A 692 -12.07 1.13 4.78
CA ARG A 692 -11.12 1.63 5.79
C ARG A 692 -9.97 2.44 5.18
N ILE A 693 -9.57 2.17 3.94
CA ILE A 693 -8.60 3.02 3.21
C ILE A 693 -9.20 4.38 2.84
N GLY A 694 -10.53 4.45 2.63
CA GLY A 694 -11.22 5.71 2.36
C GLY A 694 -10.81 6.38 1.04
N ASP A 695 -10.37 5.61 0.04
CA ASP A 695 -9.94 6.12 -1.28
C ASP A 695 -10.87 5.59 -2.38
N SER A 696 -11.68 6.47 -2.96
CA SER A 696 -12.66 6.11 -3.99
C SER A 696 -12.01 5.55 -5.27
N LYS A 697 -10.73 5.83 -5.52
CA LYS A 697 -10.01 5.24 -6.67
C LYS A 697 -9.82 3.72 -6.54
N VAL A 698 -9.92 3.18 -5.32
CA VAL A 698 -9.80 1.72 -5.08
C VAL A 698 -11.11 1.00 -5.41
N VAL A 699 -12.22 1.73 -5.53
CA VAL A 699 -13.53 1.17 -5.93
C VAL A 699 -13.44 0.53 -7.31
N ASP A 700 -12.56 1.04 -8.19
CA ASP A 700 -12.22 0.45 -9.50
C ASP A 700 -11.66 -0.96 -9.43
N GLU A 701 -11.09 -1.37 -8.31
CA GLU A 701 -10.50 -2.69 -8.17
C GLU A 701 -11.53 -3.75 -7.77
N ILE A 702 -12.54 -3.36 -6.96
CA ILE A 702 -13.55 -4.29 -6.44
C ILE A 702 -14.84 -4.25 -7.24
N PHE A 703 -15.32 -3.06 -7.62
CA PHE A 703 -16.61 -2.86 -8.29
C PHE A 703 -16.41 -2.40 -9.74
N ASN A 704 -15.46 -3.00 -10.48
CA ASN A 704 -15.37 -2.79 -11.92
C ASN A 704 -16.42 -3.58 -12.69
N ARG A 705 -16.51 -3.35 -14.00
CA ARG A 705 -17.45 -4.07 -14.87
C ARG A 705 -17.24 -5.60 -14.82
N LYS A 706 -16.00 -6.08 -14.69
CA LYS A 706 -15.69 -7.52 -14.63
C LYS A 706 -16.29 -8.19 -13.40
N SER A 707 -16.12 -7.60 -12.22
CA SER A 707 -16.68 -8.12 -10.99
C SER A 707 -18.20 -7.94 -10.92
N MET A 708 -18.74 -6.83 -11.43
CA MET A 708 -20.18 -6.63 -11.50
C MET A 708 -20.89 -7.67 -12.37
N VAL A 709 -20.24 -8.18 -13.42
CA VAL A 709 -20.78 -9.24 -14.28
C VAL A 709 -21.03 -10.52 -13.50
N THR A 710 -20.15 -10.89 -12.56
CA THR A 710 -20.26 -12.14 -11.81
C THR A 710 -21.24 -12.09 -10.64
N MET A 711 -21.64 -10.90 -10.20
CA MET A 711 -22.62 -10.73 -9.11
C MET A 711 -24.06 -10.89 -9.59
N ASP A 712 -24.88 -11.60 -8.81
CA ASP A 712 -26.33 -11.65 -9.04
C ASP A 712 -27.03 -10.39 -8.50
N ILE A 713 -28.13 -9.98 -9.12
CA ILE A 713 -28.91 -8.81 -8.65
C ILE A 713 -29.31 -8.94 -7.18
N SER A 714 -29.68 -10.13 -6.70
CA SER A 714 -30.07 -10.30 -5.30
C SER A 714 -28.93 -9.98 -4.33
N GLN A 715 -27.68 -10.26 -4.74
CA GLN A 715 -26.49 -9.89 -3.98
C GLN A 715 -26.26 -8.38 -4.04
N VAL A 716 -26.37 -7.78 -5.24
CA VAL A 716 -26.21 -6.33 -5.45
C VAL A 716 -27.25 -5.53 -4.65
N ASP A 717 -28.51 -5.96 -4.65
CA ASP A 717 -29.58 -5.31 -3.91
C ASP A 717 -29.35 -5.36 -2.39
N ARG A 718 -28.87 -6.51 -1.86
CA ARG A 718 -28.48 -6.62 -0.44
C ARG A 718 -27.32 -5.70 -0.08
N LEU A 719 -26.34 -5.56 -0.97
CA LEU A 719 -25.24 -4.62 -0.79
C LEU A 719 -25.75 -3.18 -0.75
N ILE A 720 -26.61 -2.78 -1.68
CA ILE A 720 -27.24 -1.45 -1.71
C ILE A 720 -27.94 -1.16 -0.38
N ASP A 721 -28.77 -2.10 0.11
CA ASP A 721 -29.49 -1.94 1.37
C ASP A 721 -28.53 -1.79 2.56
N HIS A 722 -27.45 -2.57 2.60
CA HIS A 722 -26.43 -2.48 3.62
C HIS A 722 -25.70 -1.13 3.61
N TYR A 723 -25.30 -0.63 2.44
CA TYR A 723 -24.57 0.64 2.31
C TYR A 723 -25.40 1.86 2.66
N ILE A 724 -26.67 1.87 2.24
CA ILE A 724 -27.60 2.93 2.60
C ILE A 724 -27.77 2.94 4.13
N ALA A 725 -28.03 1.78 4.74
CA ALA A 725 -28.16 1.70 6.19
C ALA A 725 -26.89 2.15 6.93
N ALA A 726 -25.71 1.74 6.45
CA ALA A 726 -24.43 2.11 7.04
C ALA A 726 -24.21 3.63 7.02
N ILE A 727 -24.39 4.29 5.87
CA ILE A 727 -24.17 5.74 5.76
C ILE A 727 -25.26 6.56 6.46
N GLU A 728 -26.50 6.10 6.48
CA GLU A 728 -27.58 6.76 7.21
C GLU A 728 -27.35 6.72 8.73
N SER A 729 -26.82 5.61 9.24
CA SER A 729 -26.55 5.44 10.68
C SER A 729 -25.48 6.38 11.24
N ILE A 730 -24.62 6.94 10.37
CA ILE A 730 -23.47 7.79 10.74
C ILE A 730 -23.64 9.27 10.35
N PHE A 731 -24.83 9.69 9.90
CA PHE A 731 -25.08 11.10 9.58
C PHE A 731 -24.71 12.06 10.71
N PRO A 732 -24.99 11.76 12.01
CA PRO A 732 -24.55 12.61 13.11
C PRO A 732 -23.02 12.80 13.17
N GLU A 733 -22.24 11.75 12.89
CA GLU A 733 -20.78 11.81 12.85
C GLU A 733 -20.25 12.55 11.62
N ILE A 734 -20.96 12.47 10.49
CA ILE A 734 -20.66 13.28 9.30
C ILE A 734 -20.87 14.76 9.64
N GLU A 735 -21.90 15.13 10.40
CA GLU A 735 -22.19 16.52 10.76
C GLU A 735 -21.08 17.19 11.58
N ILE A 736 -20.45 16.46 12.49
CA ILE A 736 -19.34 16.99 13.31
C ILE A 736 -17.97 16.92 12.63
N GLY A 737 -17.80 16.09 11.59
CA GLY A 737 -16.52 15.88 10.92
C GLY A 737 -16.14 16.94 9.87
N ASP A 738 -14.86 17.04 9.57
CA ASP A 738 -14.26 17.92 8.58
C ASP A 738 -13.71 17.12 7.38
N ARG A 739 -14.18 17.46 6.17
CA ARG A 739 -13.76 16.82 4.92
C ARG A 739 -12.28 17.05 4.57
N PHE A 740 -11.77 18.25 4.78
CA PHE A 740 -10.41 18.63 4.39
C PHE A 740 -9.38 18.04 5.35
N HIS A 741 -9.72 17.97 6.64
CA HIS A 741 -8.88 17.34 7.65
C HIS A 741 -9.10 15.82 7.75
N GLN A 742 -10.16 15.29 7.13
CA GLN A 742 -10.58 13.89 7.18
C GLN A 742 -10.56 13.36 8.60
N ASP A 743 -11.20 14.09 9.50
CA ASP A 743 -10.93 14.02 10.92
C ASP A 743 -11.57 12.84 11.66
N ASN A 744 -12.48 12.11 11.00
CA ASN A 744 -13.11 10.91 11.53
C ASN A 744 -13.44 9.87 10.43
N PHE A 745 -13.78 8.66 10.85
CA PHE A 745 -14.11 7.55 9.96
C PHE A 745 -15.36 7.81 9.10
N ALA A 746 -16.35 8.53 9.60
CA ALA A 746 -17.60 8.80 8.89
C ALA A 746 -17.36 9.66 7.63
N ILE A 747 -16.40 10.57 7.66
CA ILE A 747 -15.96 11.32 6.48
C ILE A 747 -15.35 10.41 5.41
N ALA A 748 -14.60 9.37 5.80
CA ALA A 748 -14.06 8.39 4.86
C ALA A 748 -15.20 7.58 4.18
N LEU A 749 -16.26 7.26 4.94
CA LEU A 749 -17.45 6.61 4.39
C LEU A 749 -18.20 7.53 3.41
N ALA A 750 -18.39 8.79 3.77
CA ALA A 750 -19.03 9.80 2.93
C ALA A 750 -18.28 10.05 1.60
N SER A 751 -16.98 9.76 1.54
CA SER A 751 -16.19 9.89 0.31
C SER A 751 -16.21 8.66 -0.60
N VAL A 752 -16.47 7.47 -0.04
CA VAL A 752 -16.38 6.20 -0.80
C VAL A 752 -17.75 5.61 -1.14
N ILE A 753 -18.70 5.63 -0.21
CA ILE A 753 -20.00 4.95 -0.39
C ILE A 753 -20.79 5.47 -1.60
N PRO A 754 -20.88 6.79 -1.89
CA PRO A 754 -21.59 7.25 -3.09
C PRO A 754 -21.01 6.67 -4.39
N GLU A 755 -19.68 6.45 -4.46
CA GLU A 755 -19.06 5.81 -5.63
C GLU A 755 -19.30 4.31 -5.70
N ILE A 756 -19.45 3.62 -4.56
CA ILE A 756 -19.88 2.21 -4.58
C ILE A 756 -21.33 2.14 -5.09
N LEU A 757 -22.23 2.96 -4.54
CA LEU A 757 -23.64 3.00 -4.94
C LEU A 757 -23.83 3.40 -6.42
N SER A 758 -22.98 4.30 -6.94
CA SER A 758 -22.98 4.70 -8.36
C SER A 758 -22.69 3.54 -9.31
N ARG A 759 -22.00 2.49 -8.85
CA ARG A 759 -21.67 1.31 -9.66
C ARG A 759 -22.67 0.19 -9.47
N LEU A 760 -23.16 0.00 -8.24
CA LEU A 760 -24.20 -0.99 -7.98
C LEU A 760 -25.50 -0.65 -8.72
N CYS A 761 -25.81 0.64 -8.92
CA CYS A 761 -27.05 1.06 -9.57
C CYS A 761 -27.19 0.58 -11.03
N VAL A 762 -26.07 0.33 -11.72
CA VAL A 762 -26.08 -0.14 -13.11
C VAL A 762 -26.49 -1.61 -13.26
N LYS A 763 -26.53 -2.38 -12.16
CA LYS A 763 -26.95 -3.80 -12.17
C LYS A 763 -27.72 -4.17 -10.89
N CYS A 764 -28.84 -3.52 -10.68
CA CYS A 764 -29.72 -3.78 -9.53
C CYS A 764 -31.19 -3.91 -9.96
N SER A 765 -32.09 -4.26 -9.02
CA SER A 765 -33.53 -4.31 -9.31
C SER A 765 -34.16 -2.92 -9.44
N GLY A 766 -35.37 -2.86 -10.03
CA GLY A 766 -36.13 -1.60 -10.07
C GLY A 766 -36.44 -1.04 -8.68
N LYS A 767 -36.70 -1.93 -7.70
CA LYS A 767 -36.95 -1.55 -6.30
C LYS A 767 -35.70 -0.92 -5.67
N ALA A 768 -34.52 -1.50 -5.89
CA ALA A 768 -33.26 -0.96 -5.40
C ALA A 768 -32.94 0.41 -6.02
N ARG A 769 -33.15 0.61 -7.33
CA ARG A 769 -32.99 1.94 -7.96
C ARG A 769 -33.87 3.01 -7.35
N LEU A 770 -35.13 2.69 -7.02
CA LEU A 770 -36.04 3.64 -6.37
C LEU A 770 -35.58 4.00 -4.94
N LYS A 771 -35.04 3.03 -4.19
CA LYS A 771 -34.40 3.30 -2.89
C LYS A 771 -33.20 4.21 -3.04
N LEU A 772 -32.33 3.94 -4.01
CA LEU A 772 -31.17 4.79 -4.33
C LEU A 772 -31.59 6.21 -4.71
N LEU A 773 -32.68 6.38 -5.45
CA LEU A 773 -33.20 7.69 -5.81
C LEU A 773 -33.72 8.45 -4.58
N ALA A 774 -34.40 7.76 -3.66
CA ALA A 774 -34.83 8.34 -2.39
C ALA A 774 -33.61 8.76 -1.55
N PHE A 775 -32.58 7.92 -1.46
CA PHE A 775 -31.33 8.24 -0.78
C PHE A 775 -30.60 9.43 -1.43
N LEU A 776 -30.53 9.49 -2.76
CA LEU A 776 -29.95 10.62 -3.48
C LEU A 776 -30.68 11.93 -3.14
N LYS A 777 -32.01 11.90 -3.01
CA LYS A 777 -32.79 13.07 -2.57
C LYS A 777 -32.40 13.52 -1.15
N ILE A 778 -32.14 12.58 -0.23
CA ILE A 778 -31.64 12.90 1.12
C ILE A 778 -30.31 13.64 1.03
N LEU A 779 -29.37 13.16 0.20
CA LEU A 779 -28.07 13.83 0.01
C LEU A 779 -28.23 15.26 -0.55
N TYR A 780 -29.09 15.44 -1.56
CA TYR A 780 -29.39 16.77 -2.11
C TYR A 780 -30.08 17.69 -1.12
N SER A 781 -30.78 17.15 -0.12
CA SER A 781 -31.48 17.93 0.90
C SER A 781 -30.62 18.21 2.15
N SER A 782 -29.55 17.43 2.36
CA SER A 782 -28.66 17.56 3.53
C SER A 782 -27.92 18.89 3.57
N ASP A 783 -27.76 19.51 4.73
CA ASP A 783 -26.90 20.70 4.88
C ASP A 783 -25.40 20.37 4.78
N GLN A 784 -25.04 19.10 4.90
CA GLN A 784 -23.66 18.62 4.94
C GLN A 784 -23.09 18.22 3.55
N LYS A 785 -23.66 18.75 2.46
CA LYS A 785 -23.32 18.39 1.05
C LYS A 785 -21.83 18.42 0.76
N ILE A 786 -21.13 19.41 1.31
CA ILE A 786 -19.70 19.60 1.07
C ILE A 786 -18.87 18.40 1.51
N LYS A 787 -19.39 17.52 2.39
CA LYS A 787 -18.68 16.38 2.95
C LYS A 787 -18.75 15.11 2.07
N PHE A 788 -19.68 15.06 1.12
CA PHE A 788 -19.83 13.93 0.20
C PHE A 788 -19.00 14.13 -1.07
N THR A 789 -18.55 13.01 -1.66
CA THR A 789 -17.85 12.99 -2.95
C THR A 789 -18.40 11.90 -3.86
N ASN A 790 -18.21 12.06 -5.17
CA ASN A 790 -18.70 11.17 -6.24
C ASN A 790 -20.24 11.13 -6.35
N VAL A 791 -20.92 12.16 -5.84
CA VAL A 791 -22.38 12.27 -5.94
C VAL A 791 -22.81 12.59 -7.38
N ALA A 792 -21.94 13.23 -8.16
CA ALA A 792 -22.20 13.53 -9.57
C ALA A 792 -22.29 12.25 -10.40
N GLN A 793 -21.30 11.36 -10.27
CA GLN A 793 -21.28 10.05 -10.92
C GLN A 793 -22.44 9.18 -10.44
N PHE A 794 -22.80 9.25 -9.14
CA PHE A 794 -23.97 8.57 -8.62
C PHE A 794 -25.26 9.07 -9.27
N THR A 795 -25.43 10.39 -9.42
CA THR A 795 -26.60 11.00 -10.06
C THR A 795 -26.71 10.60 -11.53
N GLU A 796 -25.63 10.74 -12.29
CA GLU A 796 -25.57 10.40 -13.71
C GLU A 796 -25.89 8.93 -13.97
N ARG A 797 -25.16 8.01 -13.33
CA ARG A 797 -25.34 6.56 -13.53
C ARG A 797 -26.70 6.08 -13.02
N LEU A 798 -27.20 6.63 -11.92
CA LEU A 798 -28.51 6.24 -11.40
C LEU A 798 -29.63 6.65 -12.35
N ILE A 799 -29.64 7.89 -12.83
CA ILE A 799 -30.67 8.37 -13.76
C ILE A 799 -30.57 7.62 -15.09
N GLY A 800 -29.37 7.47 -15.64
CA GLY A 800 -29.12 6.70 -16.87
C GLY A 800 -29.43 5.20 -16.76
N SER A 801 -29.49 4.64 -15.54
CA SER A 801 -29.87 3.25 -15.31
C SER A 801 -31.38 2.98 -15.48
N PHE A 802 -32.23 4.03 -15.53
CA PHE A 802 -33.64 3.88 -15.85
C PHE A 802 -33.86 3.96 -17.37
N SER A 803 -34.77 3.13 -17.90
CA SER A 803 -35.24 3.25 -19.28
C SER A 803 -35.92 4.59 -19.52
N GLU A 804 -35.99 5.04 -20.78
CA GLU A 804 -36.58 6.34 -21.13
C GLU A 804 -38.00 6.54 -20.59
N GLU A 805 -38.87 5.55 -20.73
CA GLU A 805 -40.23 5.58 -20.18
C GLU A 805 -40.22 5.76 -18.65
N LYS A 806 -39.32 5.07 -17.96
CA LYS A 806 -39.18 5.19 -16.50
C LYS A 806 -38.61 6.55 -16.11
N GLN A 807 -37.63 7.08 -16.84
CA GLN A 807 -37.12 8.44 -16.65
C GLN A 807 -38.26 9.47 -16.78
N TYR A 808 -39.10 9.34 -17.81
CA TYR A 808 -40.28 10.18 -17.99
C TYR A 808 -41.23 10.09 -16.78
N LYS A 809 -41.55 8.87 -16.33
CA LYS A 809 -42.38 8.63 -15.14
C LYS A 809 -41.76 9.16 -13.83
N LEU A 810 -40.44 9.36 -13.77
CA LEU A 810 -39.73 9.88 -12.60
C LEU A 810 -39.74 11.41 -12.48
N ILE A 811 -40.09 12.16 -13.54
CA ILE A 811 -40.08 13.63 -13.55
C ILE A 811 -40.78 14.23 -12.33
N PRO A 812 -41.99 13.81 -11.91
CA PRO A 812 -42.65 14.37 -10.72
C PRO A 812 -41.88 14.15 -9.42
N ASN A 813 -41.06 13.09 -9.32
CA ASN A 813 -40.21 12.83 -8.17
C ASN A 813 -38.92 13.65 -8.22
N LEU A 814 -38.32 13.81 -9.40
CA LEU A 814 -37.13 14.65 -9.60
C LEU A 814 -37.42 16.14 -9.34
N LEU A 815 -38.62 16.62 -9.67
CA LEU A 815 -39.05 17.99 -9.35
C LEU A 815 -39.05 18.29 -7.85
N LYS A 816 -39.17 17.26 -7.00
CA LYS A 816 -39.13 17.40 -5.53
C LYS A 816 -37.71 17.58 -4.98
N PHE A 817 -36.67 17.49 -5.83
CA PHE A 817 -35.30 17.79 -5.41
C PHE A 817 -35.15 19.30 -5.20
N PRO A 818 -34.40 19.74 -4.16
CA PRO A 818 -34.18 21.16 -3.93
C PRO A 818 -33.41 21.81 -5.09
N ILE A 819 -33.72 23.08 -5.37
CA ILE A 819 -32.92 23.91 -6.29
C ILE A 819 -31.78 24.50 -5.50
N LEU A 820 -30.58 24.08 -5.82
CA LEU A 820 -29.37 24.48 -5.11
C LEU A 820 -28.82 25.80 -5.67
N SER A 821 -28.59 26.78 -4.81
CA SER A 821 -28.08 28.12 -5.16
C SER A 821 -26.92 28.54 -4.25
N ASN A 822 -26.17 29.58 -4.63
CA ASN A 822 -25.02 30.12 -3.87
C ASN A 822 -24.01 29.04 -3.42
N LEU A 823 -23.69 28.13 -4.34
CA LEU A 823 -22.90 26.95 -4.03
C LEU A 823 -21.40 27.24 -4.02
N HIS A 824 -20.71 26.69 -3.02
CA HIS A 824 -19.26 26.51 -3.07
C HIS A 824 -18.88 25.64 -4.29
N PHE A 825 -17.74 25.94 -4.93
CA PHE A 825 -17.33 25.29 -6.20
C PHE A 825 -17.31 23.75 -6.12
N LEU A 826 -16.91 23.19 -4.97
CA LEU A 826 -16.93 21.74 -4.75
C LEU A 826 -18.36 21.17 -4.76
N ILE A 827 -19.32 21.84 -4.12
CA ILE A 827 -20.71 21.36 -4.11
C ILE A 827 -21.29 21.43 -5.52
N LYS A 828 -20.98 22.49 -6.27
CA LYS A 828 -21.40 22.63 -7.67
C LYS A 828 -20.94 21.46 -8.54
N ARG A 829 -19.69 21.00 -8.35
CA ARG A 829 -19.14 19.85 -9.09
C ARG A 829 -19.77 18.52 -8.67
N GLU A 830 -19.99 18.31 -7.37
CA GLU A 830 -20.48 17.03 -6.83
C GLU A 830 -22.01 16.88 -6.92
N PHE A 831 -22.78 17.98 -6.97
CA PHE A 831 -24.25 17.95 -6.99
C PHE A 831 -24.80 18.62 -8.27
N PRO A 832 -24.67 17.97 -9.44
CA PRO A 832 -25.22 18.47 -10.70
C PRO A 832 -26.75 18.57 -10.65
N GLU A 833 -27.39 19.18 -11.65
CA GLU A 833 -28.86 19.16 -11.73
C GLU A 833 -29.34 17.81 -12.30
N PRO A 834 -30.18 17.03 -11.58
CA PRO A 834 -30.66 15.73 -12.06
C PRO A 834 -31.27 15.75 -13.47
N PHE A 835 -31.98 16.83 -13.82
CA PHE A 835 -32.61 16.98 -15.14
C PHE A 835 -31.62 17.02 -16.32
N HIS A 836 -30.35 17.33 -16.05
CA HIS A 836 -29.29 17.29 -17.06
C HIS A 836 -29.12 15.90 -17.67
N PHE A 837 -29.34 14.84 -16.89
CA PHE A 837 -29.11 13.45 -17.30
C PHE A 837 -30.34 12.75 -17.87
N LEU A 838 -31.46 13.46 -18.04
CA LEU A 838 -32.67 12.92 -18.68
C LEU A 838 -32.46 12.83 -20.20
N SER A 839 -32.50 11.61 -20.74
CA SER A 839 -32.22 11.27 -22.14
C SER A 839 -33.45 10.72 -22.87
N VAL A 840 -34.65 11.20 -22.53
CA VAL A 840 -35.91 10.75 -23.14
C VAL A 840 -36.08 11.38 -24.53
N ASP A 841 -36.32 10.55 -25.54
CA ASP A 841 -36.68 11.03 -26.87
C ASP A 841 -38.11 11.60 -26.87
N SER A 842 -38.24 12.86 -27.27
CA SER A 842 -39.54 13.56 -27.34
C SER A 842 -40.53 12.90 -28.29
N GLU A 843 -40.08 12.20 -29.32
CA GLU A 843 -40.96 11.52 -30.28
C GLU A 843 -41.65 10.30 -29.66
N LEU A 844 -40.96 9.60 -28.75
CA LEU A 844 -41.46 8.40 -28.09
C LEU A 844 -42.51 8.70 -27.00
N ILE A 845 -42.55 9.94 -26.49
CA ILE A 845 -43.45 10.35 -25.40
C ILE A 845 -44.93 10.19 -25.78
N THR A 846 -45.26 10.31 -27.08
CA THR A 846 -46.63 10.15 -27.57
C THR A 846 -47.25 8.78 -27.26
N GLY A 847 -46.40 7.76 -27.05
CA GLY A 847 -46.81 6.42 -26.65
C GLY A 847 -46.84 6.17 -25.14
N TYR A 848 -46.46 7.15 -24.31
CA TYR A 848 -46.38 7.00 -22.85
C TYR A 848 -47.62 7.56 -22.14
N ASP A 849 -47.95 6.99 -20.98
CA ASP A 849 -48.99 7.53 -20.10
C ASP A 849 -48.65 8.95 -19.66
N LYS A 850 -49.55 9.90 -19.91
CA LYS A 850 -49.34 11.31 -19.59
C LYS A 850 -49.17 11.51 -18.08
N ILE A 851 -48.04 12.08 -17.67
CA ILE A 851 -47.79 12.43 -16.27
C ILE A 851 -48.44 13.76 -15.88
N LYS A 852 -48.83 13.89 -14.62
CA LYS A 852 -49.34 15.14 -14.03
C LYS A 852 -48.24 15.84 -13.25
N ILE A 853 -48.11 17.14 -13.47
CA ILE A 853 -47.18 18.01 -12.74
C ILE A 853 -47.97 19.00 -11.91
N ASP A 854 -47.47 19.23 -10.70
CA ASP A 854 -47.99 20.26 -9.80
C ASP A 854 -47.75 21.66 -10.38
N GLN A 855 -48.85 22.40 -10.58
CA GLN A 855 -48.85 23.73 -11.16
C GLN A 855 -48.11 24.74 -10.28
N ASP A 856 -48.10 24.53 -8.96
CA ASP A 856 -47.38 25.40 -8.02
C ASP A 856 -45.87 25.29 -8.20
N ILE A 857 -45.36 24.09 -8.51
CA ILE A 857 -43.93 23.89 -8.82
C ILE A 857 -43.55 24.62 -10.10
N ILE A 858 -44.39 24.55 -11.15
CA ILE A 858 -44.12 25.26 -12.41
C ILE A 858 -44.07 26.77 -12.18
N ARG A 859 -45.02 27.31 -11.40
CA ARG A 859 -45.06 28.73 -11.03
C ARG A 859 -43.80 29.17 -10.26
N ASP A 860 -43.36 28.38 -9.28
CA ASP A 860 -42.13 28.64 -8.54
C ASP A 860 -40.88 28.62 -9.46
N LEU A 861 -40.79 27.64 -10.36
CA LEU A 861 -39.70 27.56 -11.34
C LEU A 861 -39.65 28.78 -12.27
N LEU A 862 -40.81 29.22 -12.77
CA LEU A 862 -40.91 30.41 -13.63
C LEU A 862 -40.48 31.67 -12.87
N GLN A 863 -40.87 31.81 -11.60
CA GLN A 863 -40.44 32.92 -10.76
C GLN A 863 -38.91 32.92 -10.56
N LYS A 864 -38.30 31.74 -10.37
CA LYS A 864 -36.84 31.59 -10.19
C LYS A 864 -36.01 31.97 -11.41
N LEU A 865 -36.60 32.00 -12.61
CA LEU A 865 -35.90 32.54 -13.78
C LEU A 865 -35.58 34.04 -13.63
N TYR A 866 -36.36 34.81 -12.87
CA TYR A 866 -36.05 36.21 -12.59
C TYR A 866 -34.94 36.41 -11.55
N SER A 867 -34.44 35.35 -10.92
CA SER A 867 -33.34 35.42 -9.96
C SER A 867 -32.06 35.95 -10.62
N THR A 868 -31.35 36.81 -9.90
CA THR A 868 -30.01 37.29 -10.30
C THR A 868 -28.92 36.29 -9.94
N ILE A 869 -29.24 35.25 -9.15
CA ILE A 869 -28.30 34.19 -8.77
C ILE A 869 -28.20 33.20 -9.94
N LYS A 870 -26.98 33.09 -10.50
CA LYS A 870 -26.69 32.26 -11.68
C LYS A 870 -27.18 30.82 -11.53
N GLU A 871 -26.84 30.16 -10.42
CA GLU A 871 -27.16 28.75 -10.18
C GLU A 871 -28.66 28.49 -10.08
N GLU A 872 -29.40 29.38 -9.40
CA GLU A 872 -30.85 29.23 -9.21
C GLU A 872 -31.59 29.35 -10.54
N ARG A 873 -31.27 30.39 -11.32
CA ARG A 873 -31.82 30.61 -12.66
C ARG A 873 -31.49 29.46 -13.60
N ASN A 874 -30.23 29.02 -13.62
CA ASN A 874 -29.77 27.93 -14.48
C ASN A 874 -30.54 26.63 -14.20
N ARG A 875 -30.60 26.19 -12.94
CA ARG A 875 -31.25 24.93 -12.57
C ARG A 875 -32.77 24.98 -12.79
N ALA A 876 -33.41 26.12 -12.51
CA ALA A 876 -34.82 26.32 -12.82
C ALA A 876 -35.07 26.23 -14.32
N PHE A 877 -34.19 26.84 -15.13
CA PHE A 877 -34.25 26.76 -16.59
C PHE A 877 -34.07 25.33 -17.10
N LEU A 878 -33.08 24.57 -16.62
CA LEU A 878 -32.87 23.17 -17.00
C LEU A 878 -34.11 22.30 -16.77
N ARG A 879 -34.83 22.52 -15.65
CA ARG A 879 -36.08 21.82 -15.38
C ARG A 879 -37.17 22.24 -16.37
N LEU A 880 -37.40 23.54 -16.53
CA LEU A 880 -38.44 24.08 -17.41
C LEU A 880 -38.20 23.73 -18.89
N GLU A 881 -36.95 23.71 -19.35
CA GLU A 881 -36.57 23.32 -20.71
C GLU A 881 -36.99 21.88 -21.01
N LYS A 882 -36.71 20.94 -20.10
CA LYS A 882 -37.14 19.55 -20.25
C LYS A 882 -38.67 19.43 -20.21
N LEU A 883 -39.34 20.14 -19.29
CA LEU A 883 -40.81 20.15 -19.25
C LEU A 883 -41.42 20.68 -20.55
N TYR A 884 -40.83 21.73 -21.13
CA TYR A 884 -41.21 22.25 -22.43
C TYR A 884 -41.02 21.21 -23.53
N ARG A 885 -39.82 20.61 -23.64
CA ARG A 885 -39.52 19.59 -24.68
C ARG A 885 -40.39 18.35 -24.59
N PHE A 886 -40.88 18.03 -23.40
CA PHE A 886 -41.76 16.88 -23.17
C PHE A 886 -43.25 17.24 -23.28
N ASN A 887 -43.60 18.45 -23.73
CA ASN A 887 -44.98 18.94 -23.86
C ASN A 887 -45.78 18.87 -22.55
N LEU A 888 -45.13 19.19 -21.43
CA LEU A 888 -45.70 19.16 -20.08
C LEU A 888 -46.12 20.55 -19.55
N LEU A 889 -45.84 21.60 -20.32
CA LEU A 889 -46.29 22.97 -20.06
C LEU A 889 -47.49 23.32 -20.93
N ASP A 890 -48.42 24.12 -20.40
CA ASP A 890 -49.52 24.68 -21.20
C ASP A 890 -49.09 25.93 -22.00
N ASN A 891 -49.95 26.40 -22.90
CA ASN A 891 -49.64 27.52 -23.78
C ASN A 891 -49.33 28.84 -23.03
N GLU A 892 -49.97 29.09 -21.89
CA GLU A 892 -49.72 30.30 -21.09
C GLU A 892 -48.39 30.20 -20.33
N GLN A 893 -48.05 29.01 -19.84
CA GLN A 893 -46.76 28.71 -19.24
C GLN A 893 -45.62 28.81 -20.24
N VAL A 894 -45.81 28.35 -21.49
CA VAL A 894 -44.82 28.48 -22.56
C VAL A 894 -44.53 29.95 -22.89
N LYS A 895 -45.57 30.79 -23.00
CA LYS A 895 -45.40 32.24 -23.15
C LYS A 895 -44.64 32.84 -21.97
N SER A 896 -45.03 32.47 -20.75
CA SER A 896 -44.39 32.95 -19.52
C SER A 896 -42.91 32.55 -19.43
N LEU A 897 -42.58 31.33 -19.84
CA LEU A 897 -41.21 30.84 -19.95
C LEU A 897 -40.41 31.69 -20.94
N GLY A 898 -40.96 32.00 -22.11
CA GLY A 898 -40.30 32.87 -23.09
C GLY A 898 -40.01 34.26 -22.55
N VAL A 899 -40.98 34.90 -21.89
CA VAL A 899 -40.78 36.23 -21.28
C VAL A 899 -39.73 36.17 -20.15
N ALA A 900 -39.82 35.20 -19.26
CA ALA A 900 -38.92 35.07 -18.11
C ALA A 900 -37.48 34.68 -18.51
N LEU A 901 -37.33 33.85 -19.55
CA LEU A 901 -36.03 33.47 -20.09
C LEU A 901 -35.31 34.68 -20.70
N TRP A 902 -36.01 35.49 -21.48
CA TRP A 902 -35.40 36.65 -22.17
C TRP A 902 -35.31 37.92 -21.31
N SER A 903 -35.79 37.89 -20.06
CA SER A 903 -35.72 39.04 -19.15
C SER A 903 -34.30 39.41 -18.70
N GLN A 904 -33.33 38.51 -18.90
CA GLN A 904 -31.92 38.72 -18.54
C GLN A 904 -31.03 38.19 -19.67
N ILE A 905 -30.45 39.12 -20.43
CA ILE A 905 -29.57 38.82 -21.56
C ILE A 905 -28.09 39.13 -21.25
N ASN A 906 -27.19 38.55 -22.03
CA ASN A 906 -25.78 38.87 -22.06
C ASN A 906 -25.56 40.05 -23.01
N ASP A 907 -24.93 41.12 -22.53
CA ASP A 907 -24.72 42.35 -23.31
C ASP A 907 -23.85 42.12 -24.57
N LYS A 908 -23.00 41.08 -24.58
CA LYS A 908 -22.14 40.75 -25.74
C LYS A 908 -22.85 39.93 -26.81
N SER A 909 -23.64 38.92 -26.42
CA SER A 909 -24.27 38.01 -27.38
C SER A 909 -25.73 38.31 -27.65
N GLY A 910 -26.41 39.10 -26.81
CA GLY A 910 -27.84 39.36 -26.89
C GLY A 910 -28.73 38.19 -26.43
N PHE A 911 -28.13 37.05 -26.07
CA PHE A 911 -28.86 35.84 -25.66
C PHE A 911 -29.10 35.76 -24.15
N PRO A 912 -30.08 34.95 -23.69
CA PRO A 912 -30.30 34.68 -22.27
C PRO A 912 -29.02 34.26 -21.55
N LYS A 913 -28.64 34.98 -20.50
CA LYS A 913 -27.45 34.65 -19.69
C LYS A 913 -27.77 33.62 -18.60
N ASN A 914 -26.72 32.96 -18.11
CA ASN A 914 -26.75 32.05 -16.96
C ASN A 914 -27.57 30.75 -17.18
N THR A 915 -27.48 30.16 -18.37
CA THR A 915 -28.29 28.99 -18.79
C THR A 915 -27.47 27.75 -19.15
N ASP A 916 -26.14 27.85 -19.24
CA ASP A 916 -25.19 26.81 -19.71
C ASP A 916 -25.50 26.22 -21.11
N PHE A 917 -26.40 26.84 -21.87
CA PHE A 917 -26.76 26.44 -23.23
C PHE A 917 -25.98 27.27 -24.25
N TYR A 918 -25.63 26.65 -25.36
CA TYR A 918 -25.14 27.34 -26.55
C TYR A 918 -26.23 28.25 -27.14
N ASN A 919 -25.81 29.36 -27.74
CA ASN A 919 -26.69 30.40 -28.27
C ASN A 919 -27.66 29.85 -29.33
N PHE A 920 -27.23 28.90 -30.17
CA PHE A 920 -28.11 28.30 -31.19
C PHE A 920 -29.35 27.61 -30.60
N ALA A 921 -29.27 27.11 -29.36
CA ALA A 921 -30.37 26.39 -28.72
C ALA A 921 -31.59 27.30 -28.49
N PHE A 922 -31.38 28.60 -28.28
CA PHE A 922 -32.45 29.58 -28.07
C PHE A 922 -33.30 29.85 -29.30
N THR A 923 -32.88 29.39 -30.49
CA THR A 923 -33.67 29.50 -31.73
C THR A 923 -34.88 28.56 -31.78
N LYS A 924 -34.90 27.52 -30.92
CA LYS A 924 -36.03 26.57 -30.79
C LYS A 924 -36.75 26.68 -29.45
N LEU A 925 -36.27 27.53 -28.55
CA LEU A 925 -36.86 27.76 -27.23
C LEU A 925 -37.85 28.93 -27.29
N PRO A 926 -38.81 29.01 -26.34
CA PRO A 926 -39.77 30.11 -26.29
C PRO A 926 -39.09 31.47 -26.19
N HIS A 927 -39.58 32.44 -26.94
CA HIS A 927 -39.08 33.83 -26.95
C HIS A 927 -40.24 34.83 -27.07
N PRO A 928 -40.07 36.08 -26.63
CA PRO A 928 -41.03 37.15 -26.88
C PRO A 928 -41.16 37.43 -28.39
N GLU A 929 -42.34 37.87 -28.83
CA GLU A 929 -42.59 38.25 -30.24
C GLU A 929 -41.69 39.39 -30.74
N THR A 930 -41.13 40.18 -29.83
CA THR A 930 -40.23 41.31 -30.14
C THR A 930 -38.78 40.89 -30.41
N VAL A 931 -38.44 39.61 -30.24
CA VAL A 931 -37.08 39.09 -30.39
C VAL A 931 -37.05 38.13 -31.58
N ASP A 932 -36.05 38.27 -32.45
CA ASP A 932 -35.71 37.29 -33.48
C ASP A 932 -34.40 36.58 -33.10
N PRO A 933 -34.47 35.40 -32.45
CA PRO A 933 -33.29 34.67 -32.02
C PRO A 933 -32.42 34.17 -33.18
N VAL A 934 -33.00 33.94 -34.37
CA VAL A 934 -32.26 33.45 -35.54
C VAL A 934 -31.39 34.57 -36.09
N TYR A 935 -31.95 35.77 -36.23
CA TYR A 935 -31.18 36.96 -36.60
C TYR A 935 -30.04 37.23 -35.62
N LEU A 936 -30.34 37.24 -34.32
CA LEU A 936 -29.33 37.47 -33.26
C LEU A 936 -28.20 36.42 -33.30
N PHE A 937 -28.54 35.16 -33.55
CA PHE A 937 -27.54 34.08 -33.60
C PHE A 937 -26.59 34.27 -34.78
N LYS A 938 -27.13 34.61 -35.95
CA LYS A 938 -26.32 34.89 -37.14
C LYS A 938 -25.37 36.05 -36.90
N GLU A 939 -25.85 37.16 -36.35
CA GLU A 939 -24.96 38.28 -36.01
C GLU A 939 -23.85 37.85 -35.04
N PHE A 940 -24.18 37.09 -33.99
CA PHE A 940 -23.18 36.58 -33.05
C PHE A 940 -22.13 35.70 -33.75
N ALA A 941 -22.55 34.66 -34.48
CA ALA A 941 -21.64 33.71 -35.10
C ALA A 941 -20.76 34.34 -36.20
N LEU A 942 -21.28 35.33 -36.93
CA LEU A 942 -20.54 36.05 -37.96
C LEU A 942 -19.57 37.09 -37.38
N ASN A 943 -19.78 37.56 -36.16
CA ASN A 943 -18.88 38.52 -35.50
C ASN A 943 -17.86 37.85 -34.56
N GLU A 944 -18.16 36.67 -34.02
CA GLU A 944 -17.25 35.97 -33.11
C GLU A 944 -15.94 35.55 -33.82
N PRO A 945 -14.75 35.86 -33.27
CA PRO A 945 -13.48 35.48 -33.87
C PRO A 945 -13.20 33.98 -33.68
N PHE A 946 -12.52 33.36 -34.66
CA PHE A 946 -12.04 31.98 -34.53
C PHE A 946 -10.75 31.94 -33.69
N PRO A 947 -10.47 30.84 -32.98
CA PRO A 947 -9.34 30.76 -32.06
C PRO A 947 -8.00 30.53 -32.80
N VAL A 948 -7.57 31.53 -33.57
CA VAL A 948 -6.32 31.51 -34.34
C VAL A 948 -5.12 31.69 -33.40
N GLN A 949 -4.24 30.69 -33.34
CA GLN A 949 -3.06 30.70 -32.47
C GLN A 949 -1.88 31.46 -33.09
N GLY A 950 -1.67 31.34 -34.41
CA GLY A 950 -0.60 31.98 -35.16
C GLY A 950 -0.64 33.51 -35.11
N SER A 951 -1.79 34.10 -34.75
CA SER A 951 -1.97 35.55 -34.56
C SER A 951 -1.57 36.04 -33.17
N ASN A 952 -1.27 35.15 -32.21
CA ASN A 952 -0.94 35.46 -30.81
C ASN A 952 0.48 34.96 -30.43
N ILE A 953 1.47 35.29 -31.26
CA ILE A 953 2.87 34.88 -31.08
C ILE A 953 3.39 35.33 -29.71
N GLY A 954 3.70 34.38 -28.82
CA GLY A 954 4.20 34.62 -27.46
C GLY A 954 3.26 34.23 -26.32
N GLN A 955 2.00 33.86 -26.60
CA GLN A 955 1.10 33.23 -25.63
C GLN A 955 1.17 31.70 -25.74
N GLY A 956 1.06 30.99 -24.61
CA GLY A 956 1.04 29.52 -24.59
C GLY A 956 -0.16 28.93 -25.34
N ILE A 957 0.00 27.72 -25.87
CA ILE A 957 -1.06 26.98 -26.57
C ILE A 957 -1.99 26.34 -25.53
N SER A 958 -3.29 26.56 -25.65
CA SER A 958 -4.29 25.90 -24.80
C SER A 958 -4.49 24.43 -25.22
N MET A 959 -4.37 23.48 -24.30
CA MET A 959 -4.70 22.07 -24.58
C MET A 959 -6.20 21.86 -24.37
N THR A 960 -6.99 21.92 -25.44
CA THR A 960 -8.45 21.85 -25.40
C THR A 960 -9.01 20.49 -25.81
N GLY A 961 -8.18 19.60 -26.37
CA GLY A 961 -8.63 18.36 -26.99
C GLY A 961 -9.54 18.60 -28.21
N GLY A 962 -9.36 19.74 -28.90
CA GLY A 962 -10.24 20.16 -29.99
C GLY A 962 -11.58 20.76 -29.54
N ASN A 963 -11.78 21.04 -28.25
CA ASN A 963 -13.01 21.68 -27.78
C ASN A 963 -13.02 23.19 -28.07
N ILE A 964 -13.65 23.57 -29.19
CA ILE A 964 -13.79 24.95 -29.64
C ILE A 964 -15.27 25.37 -29.61
N PRO A 965 -15.70 26.19 -28.63
CA PRO A 965 -17.11 26.52 -28.42
C PRO A 965 -17.87 27.03 -29.65
N ILE A 966 -17.27 27.94 -30.43
CA ILE A 966 -17.90 28.52 -31.63
C ILE A 966 -18.18 27.47 -32.72
N PHE A 967 -17.40 26.39 -32.81
CA PHE A 967 -17.67 25.32 -33.78
C PHE A 967 -18.85 24.46 -33.37
N TYR A 968 -19.06 24.23 -32.07
CA TYR A 968 -20.29 23.61 -31.58
C TYR A 968 -21.51 24.49 -31.81
N GLU A 969 -21.37 25.82 -31.68
CA GLU A 969 -22.44 26.77 -32.03
C GLU A 969 -22.85 26.65 -33.50
N ILE A 970 -21.88 26.72 -34.42
CA ILE A 970 -22.09 26.67 -35.86
C ILE A 970 -22.65 25.29 -36.31
N LEU A 971 -22.10 24.19 -35.79
CA LEU A 971 -22.57 22.85 -36.13
C LEU A 971 -23.96 22.56 -35.54
N GLY A 972 -24.21 23.00 -34.30
CA GLY A 972 -25.52 22.88 -33.66
C GLY A 972 -26.61 23.64 -34.42
N ALA A 973 -26.29 24.86 -34.88
CA ALA A 973 -27.17 25.66 -35.74
C ALA A 973 -27.60 24.93 -37.02
N ALA A 974 -26.66 24.24 -37.68
CA ALA A 974 -26.95 23.45 -38.88
C ALA A 974 -27.94 22.30 -38.59
N VAL A 975 -27.82 21.65 -37.43
CA VAL A 975 -28.75 20.59 -37.00
C VAL A 975 -30.14 21.15 -36.71
N THR A 976 -30.24 22.35 -36.13
CA THR A 976 -31.53 23.01 -35.86
C THR A 976 -32.24 23.57 -37.11
N GLY A 977 -31.57 23.53 -38.26
CA GLY A 977 -32.10 24.02 -39.54
C GLY A 977 -32.04 25.53 -39.70
N ILE A 978 -31.05 26.20 -39.08
CA ILE A 978 -30.78 27.62 -39.34
C ILE A 978 -30.22 27.75 -40.76
N ASP A 979 -30.85 28.64 -41.54
CA ASP A 979 -30.50 28.80 -42.94
C ASP A 979 -29.52 29.96 -43.17
N TRP A 980 -28.34 29.67 -43.72
CA TRP A 980 -27.32 30.68 -44.01
C TRP A 980 -27.49 31.28 -45.41
N SER A 981 -27.34 32.59 -45.55
CA SER A 981 -27.28 33.24 -46.86
C SER A 981 -25.92 32.96 -47.54
N ASN A 982 -25.83 33.17 -48.85
CA ASN A 982 -24.56 32.94 -49.57
C ASN A 982 -23.43 33.84 -49.02
N ASP A 983 -23.71 35.10 -48.74
CA ASP A 983 -22.70 36.04 -48.22
C ASP A 983 -22.23 35.63 -46.81
N GLU A 984 -23.17 35.20 -45.95
CA GLU A 984 -22.87 34.72 -44.60
C GLU A 984 -22.01 33.45 -44.64
N THR A 985 -22.34 32.50 -45.52
CA THR A 985 -21.55 31.28 -45.74
C THR A 985 -20.13 31.60 -46.20
N VAL A 986 -19.98 32.55 -47.14
CA VAL A 986 -18.66 32.99 -47.61
C VAL A 986 -17.85 33.64 -46.49
N GLN A 987 -18.48 34.43 -45.62
CA GLN A 987 -17.81 35.03 -44.47
C GLN A 987 -17.29 33.97 -43.48
N ILE A 988 -18.11 32.96 -43.14
CA ILE A 988 -17.68 31.84 -42.29
C ILE A 988 -16.53 31.06 -42.94
N PHE A 989 -16.63 30.78 -44.25
CA PHE A 989 -15.59 30.09 -45.00
C PHE A 989 -14.26 30.83 -44.96
N ASN A 990 -14.26 32.15 -45.17
CA ASN A 990 -13.04 32.96 -45.12
C ASN A 990 -12.37 32.90 -43.74
N LYS A 991 -13.13 32.89 -42.63
CA LYS A 991 -12.57 32.70 -41.29
C LYS A 991 -11.95 31.32 -41.08
N LEU A 992 -12.54 30.26 -41.63
CA LEU A 992 -11.94 28.92 -41.57
C LEU A 992 -10.60 28.87 -42.31
N ILE A 993 -10.50 29.55 -43.45
CA ILE A 993 -9.27 29.64 -44.24
C ILE A 993 -8.20 30.42 -43.50
N GLU A 994 -8.55 31.58 -42.94
CA GLU A 994 -7.63 32.37 -42.09
C GLU A 994 -7.08 31.52 -40.95
N TRP A 995 -7.97 30.77 -40.28
CA TRP A 995 -7.58 29.89 -39.19
C TRP A 995 -6.67 28.75 -39.63
N TRP A 996 -7.01 28.04 -40.71
CA TRP A 996 -6.19 26.96 -41.26
C TRP A 996 -4.80 27.45 -41.67
N ASP A 997 -4.73 28.55 -42.44
CA ASP A 997 -3.46 29.06 -42.96
C ASP A 997 -2.52 29.56 -41.85
N ALA A 998 -3.07 30.14 -40.79
CA ALA A 998 -2.29 30.57 -39.64
C ALA A 998 -1.75 29.39 -38.81
N ASP A 999 -2.52 28.33 -38.61
CA ASP A 999 -2.23 27.31 -37.59
C ASP A 999 -1.74 25.96 -38.14
N LYS A 1000 -1.87 25.67 -39.45
CA LYS A 1000 -1.51 24.36 -40.03
C LYS A 1000 -0.05 23.93 -39.82
N HIS A 1001 0.85 24.88 -39.59
CA HIS A 1001 2.28 24.59 -39.35
C HIS A 1001 2.50 23.79 -38.05
N TYR A 1002 1.61 23.91 -37.05
CA TYR A 1002 1.66 23.14 -35.81
C TYR A 1002 1.48 21.62 -36.01
N LEU A 1003 0.95 21.20 -37.16
CA LEU A 1003 0.84 19.78 -37.51
C LEU A 1003 2.20 19.14 -37.87
N LYS A 1004 3.24 19.96 -38.08
CA LYS A 1004 4.60 19.53 -38.45
C LYS A 1004 5.64 19.78 -37.34
N GLU A 1005 5.24 20.33 -36.19
CA GLU A 1005 6.16 20.53 -35.06
C GLU A 1005 6.48 19.18 -34.40
N ASP A 1006 7.78 18.93 -34.13
CA ASP A 1006 8.23 17.71 -33.48
C ASP A 1006 7.65 17.58 -32.07
N ALA A 1007 7.26 16.36 -31.70
CA ALA A 1007 6.79 16.02 -30.36
C ALA A 1007 7.89 16.33 -29.33
N ILE A 1008 7.82 17.53 -28.72
CA ILE A 1008 8.62 17.84 -27.55
C ILE A 1008 8.29 16.77 -26.50
N SER A 1009 9.34 16.19 -25.91
CA SER A 1009 9.35 15.03 -25.01
C SER A 1009 8.65 15.27 -23.66
N ASN A 1010 7.42 15.78 -23.68
CA ASN A 1010 6.55 15.85 -22.51
C ASN A 1010 5.51 14.72 -22.59
N PRO A 1011 5.54 13.73 -21.69
CA PRO A 1011 4.63 12.58 -21.72
C PRO A 1011 3.15 12.92 -21.48
N PHE A 1012 2.80 14.19 -21.30
CA PHE A 1012 1.45 14.67 -20.98
C PHE A 1012 0.82 15.61 -22.02
N SER A 1013 1.52 16.00 -23.10
CA SER A 1013 0.98 16.96 -24.08
C SER A 1013 1.68 16.88 -25.44
N ASN A 1014 0.93 16.54 -26.50
CA ASN A 1014 1.39 16.58 -27.89
C ASN A 1014 0.65 17.70 -28.65
N ILE A 1015 1.39 18.73 -29.09
CA ILE A 1015 0.84 19.88 -29.84
C ILE A 1015 0.26 19.42 -31.18
N GLN A 1016 0.90 18.46 -31.84
CA GLN A 1016 0.41 17.91 -33.10
C GLN A 1016 -0.97 17.26 -32.94
N ASP A 1017 -1.16 16.48 -31.88
CA ASP A 1017 -2.45 15.82 -31.59
C ASP A 1017 -3.54 16.83 -31.21
N GLU A 1018 -3.19 17.90 -30.46
CA GLU A 1018 -4.11 19.00 -30.16
C GLU A 1018 -4.61 19.68 -31.44
N PHE A 1019 -3.72 20.06 -32.35
CA PHE A 1019 -4.12 20.73 -33.59
C PHE A 1019 -4.82 19.78 -34.56
N ARG A 1020 -4.46 18.50 -34.60
CA ARG A 1020 -5.22 17.48 -35.33
C ARG A 1020 -6.65 17.37 -34.80
N ALA A 1021 -6.84 17.37 -33.47
CA ALA A 1021 -8.16 17.34 -32.84
C ALA A 1021 -8.95 18.64 -33.09
N ARG A 1022 -8.30 19.80 -33.11
CA ARG A 1022 -8.96 21.07 -33.46
C ARG A 1022 -9.44 21.07 -34.92
N PHE A 1023 -8.55 20.74 -35.87
CA PHE A 1023 -8.87 20.76 -37.29
C PHE A 1023 -9.86 19.68 -37.73
N TRP A 1024 -10.13 18.69 -36.89
CA TRP A 1024 -11.22 17.72 -37.08
C TRP A 1024 -12.57 18.39 -37.38
N HIS A 1025 -12.83 19.59 -36.84
CA HIS A 1025 -14.07 20.33 -37.06
C HIS A 1025 -14.21 20.94 -38.46
N LEU A 1026 -13.13 21.06 -39.24
CA LEU A 1026 -13.18 21.62 -40.60
C LEU A 1026 -14.09 20.80 -41.51
N ALA A 1027 -13.92 19.49 -41.55
CA ALA A 1027 -14.70 18.63 -42.45
C ALA A 1027 -16.22 18.63 -42.14
N PRO A 1028 -16.68 18.51 -40.87
CA PRO A 1028 -18.08 18.71 -40.50
C PRO A 1028 -18.66 20.07 -40.90
N ILE A 1029 -17.94 21.17 -40.68
CA ILE A 1029 -18.44 22.52 -41.00
C ILE A 1029 -18.53 22.70 -42.51
N LEU A 1030 -17.50 22.28 -43.25
CA LEU A 1030 -17.52 22.31 -44.71
C LEU A 1030 -18.71 21.51 -45.27
N ALA A 1031 -18.98 20.33 -44.72
CA ALA A 1031 -20.04 19.46 -45.21
C ALA A 1031 -21.45 19.96 -44.87
N ASN A 1032 -21.68 20.46 -43.65
CA ASN A 1032 -23.03 20.76 -43.17
C ASN A 1032 -23.42 22.24 -43.24
N VAL A 1033 -22.45 23.16 -43.36
CA VAL A 1033 -22.70 24.62 -43.36
C VAL A 1033 -22.31 25.26 -44.69
N ILE A 1034 -21.14 24.91 -45.22
CA ILE A 1034 -20.61 25.55 -46.44
C ILE A 1034 -21.20 24.90 -47.71
N ALA A 1035 -21.02 23.59 -47.87
CA ALA A 1035 -21.40 22.86 -49.07
C ALA A 1035 -22.87 23.03 -49.51
N PRO A 1036 -23.88 23.06 -48.60
CA PRO A 1036 -25.28 23.19 -49.01
C PRO A 1036 -25.62 24.49 -49.77
N ARG A 1037 -24.77 25.53 -49.64
CA ARG A 1037 -24.97 26.84 -50.26
C ARG A 1037 -24.09 27.09 -51.49
N LEU A 1038 -23.12 26.22 -51.75
CA LEU A 1038 -22.26 26.30 -52.93
C LEU A 1038 -22.87 25.55 -54.12
N SER A 1039 -22.81 26.16 -55.30
CA SER A 1039 -23.29 25.56 -56.56
C SER A 1039 -22.25 25.64 -57.69
N ILE A 1040 -22.54 25.07 -58.86
CA ILE A 1040 -21.67 25.16 -60.04
C ILE A 1040 -21.42 26.63 -60.46
N MET A 1041 -22.37 27.53 -60.18
CA MET A 1041 -22.31 28.96 -60.50
C MET A 1041 -21.57 29.81 -59.45
N THR A 1042 -20.92 29.17 -58.46
CA THR A 1042 -20.13 29.84 -57.42
C THR A 1042 -18.90 30.54 -58.03
N ASP A 1043 -18.48 31.66 -57.45
CA ASP A 1043 -17.27 32.40 -57.82
C ASP A 1043 -16.05 31.47 -57.95
N THR A 1044 -15.34 31.61 -59.07
CA THR A 1044 -14.12 30.88 -59.42
C THR A 1044 -13.04 30.97 -58.32
N ASN A 1045 -12.94 32.10 -57.62
CA ASN A 1045 -11.97 32.29 -56.53
C ASN A 1045 -12.32 31.50 -55.27
N ILE A 1046 -13.61 31.39 -54.94
CA ILE A 1046 -14.07 30.55 -53.82
C ILE A 1046 -13.83 29.08 -54.20
N LYS A 1047 -14.16 28.70 -55.43
CA LYS A 1047 -13.95 27.34 -55.94
C LYS A 1047 -12.48 26.91 -55.89
N SER A 1048 -11.54 27.78 -56.30
CA SER A 1048 -10.10 27.48 -56.21
C SER A 1048 -9.62 27.37 -54.76
N THR A 1049 -10.13 28.21 -53.86
CA THR A 1049 -9.76 28.20 -52.44
C THR A 1049 -10.26 26.95 -51.72
N VAL A 1050 -11.49 26.49 -52.01
CA VAL A 1050 -12.03 25.23 -51.48
C VAL A 1050 -11.18 24.04 -51.96
N SER A 1051 -10.82 24.02 -53.25
CA SER A 1051 -9.95 22.96 -53.81
C SER A 1051 -8.58 22.94 -53.13
N ARG A 1052 -7.97 24.11 -52.90
CA ARG A 1052 -6.71 24.24 -52.16
C ARG A 1052 -6.83 23.64 -50.75
N LEU A 1053 -7.85 24.04 -49.98
CA LEU A 1053 -8.04 23.55 -48.62
C LEU A 1053 -8.20 22.03 -48.57
N LEU A 1054 -9.03 21.45 -49.44
CA LEU A 1054 -9.23 20.00 -49.48
C LEU A 1054 -7.95 19.22 -49.81
N ASN A 1055 -7.13 19.74 -50.74
CA ASN A 1055 -5.83 19.15 -51.06
C ASN A 1055 -4.86 19.25 -49.89
N GLU A 1056 -4.78 20.41 -49.24
CA GLU A 1056 -3.93 20.60 -48.06
C GLU A 1056 -4.37 19.69 -46.90
N LEU A 1057 -5.68 19.55 -46.62
CA LEU A 1057 -6.16 18.61 -45.60
C LEU A 1057 -5.72 17.17 -45.88
N HIS A 1058 -5.72 16.76 -47.15
CA HIS A 1058 -5.20 15.45 -47.55
C HIS A 1058 -3.69 15.33 -47.33
N GLU A 1059 -2.91 16.35 -47.71
CA GLU A 1059 -1.44 16.39 -47.50
C GLU A 1059 -1.03 16.29 -46.02
N TYR A 1060 -1.83 16.85 -45.11
CA TYR A 1060 -1.60 16.80 -43.67
C TYR A 1060 -2.29 15.62 -42.98
N GLU A 1061 -2.84 14.66 -43.74
CA GLU A 1061 -3.52 13.47 -43.24
C GLU A 1061 -4.72 13.77 -42.32
N ILE A 1062 -5.45 14.87 -42.58
CA ILE A 1062 -6.69 15.22 -41.88
C ILE A 1062 -7.89 14.62 -42.63
N PRO A 1063 -8.68 13.71 -41.99
CA PRO A 1063 -9.82 13.09 -42.64
C PRO A 1063 -10.87 14.13 -43.05
N SER A 1064 -11.24 14.13 -44.32
CA SER A 1064 -12.11 15.16 -44.93
C SER A 1064 -13.02 14.64 -46.04
N LEU A 1065 -13.22 13.32 -46.16
CA LEU A 1065 -14.06 12.67 -47.16
C LEU A 1065 -15.50 13.14 -47.11
N ARG A 1066 -16.06 13.37 -45.91
CA ARG A 1066 -17.43 13.87 -45.78
C ARG A 1066 -17.61 15.25 -46.44
N ALA A 1067 -16.58 16.10 -46.38
CA ALA A 1067 -16.58 17.41 -47.04
C ALA A 1067 -16.44 17.26 -48.56
N HIS A 1068 -15.53 16.41 -49.03
CA HIS A 1068 -15.38 16.11 -50.45
C HIS A 1068 -16.68 15.61 -51.08
N VAL A 1069 -17.39 14.71 -50.39
CA VAL A 1069 -18.70 14.20 -50.81
C VAL A 1069 -19.75 15.30 -50.88
N ALA A 1070 -19.85 16.13 -49.84
CA ALA A 1070 -20.84 17.21 -49.80
C ALA A 1070 -20.61 18.23 -50.93
N LEU A 1071 -19.35 18.45 -51.31
CA LEU A 1071 -18.92 19.37 -52.35
C LEU A 1071 -18.85 18.75 -53.77
N VAL A 1072 -19.30 17.51 -53.97
CA VAL A 1072 -19.16 16.80 -55.26
C VAL A 1072 -19.79 17.54 -56.44
N ASN A 1073 -20.87 18.29 -56.23
CA ASN A 1073 -21.52 19.06 -57.30
C ASN A 1073 -20.68 20.27 -57.72
N LEU A 1074 -19.80 20.78 -56.86
CA LEU A 1074 -18.88 21.87 -57.16
C LEU A 1074 -17.68 21.38 -58.00
N PHE A 1075 -17.25 20.13 -57.79
CA PHE A 1075 -16.16 19.45 -58.50
C PHE A 1075 -16.62 18.14 -59.16
N PRO A 1076 -17.39 18.21 -60.26
CA PRO A 1076 -17.94 17.03 -60.91
C PRO A 1076 -16.88 16.05 -61.41
N ASP A 1077 -15.68 16.54 -61.72
CA ASP A 1077 -14.56 15.74 -62.23
C ASP A 1077 -13.94 14.81 -61.16
N ASP A 1078 -14.08 15.14 -59.87
CA ASP A 1078 -13.56 14.32 -58.76
C ASP A 1078 -14.48 13.12 -58.46
N LYS A 1079 -15.71 13.16 -58.94
CA LYS A 1079 -16.78 12.20 -58.67
C LYS A 1079 -16.40 10.73 -58.93
N PRO A 1080 -15.72 10.34 -60.03
CA PRO A 1080 -15.35 8.95 -60.27
C PRO A 1080 -14.35 8.40 -59.24
N HIS A 1081 -13.57 9.28 -58.61
CA HIS A 1081 -12.51 8.89 -57.68
C HIS A 1081 -12.97 8.89 -56.22
N LEU A 1082 -14.03 9.63 -55.87
CA LEU A 1082 -14.54 9.72 -54.49
C LEU A 1082 -15.01 8.36 -53.94
N TYR A 1083 -15.65 7.55 -54.77
CA TYR A 1083 -16.08 6.21 -54.38
C TYR A 1083 -14.87 5.35 -53.97
N SER A 1084 -13.83 5.30 -54.80
CA SER A 1084 -12.60 4.55 -54.48
C SER A 1084 -11.90 5.09 -53.22
N LYS A 1085 -11.93 6.41 -52.99
CA LYS A 1085 -11.41 7.01 -51.74
C LYS A 1085 -12.21 6.56 -50.51
N ILE A 1086 -13.54 6.48 -50.60
CA ILE A 1086 -14.41 5.94 -49.53
C ILE A 1086 -14.09 4.46 -49.27
N GLU A 1087 -13.99 3.64 -50.32
CA GLU A 1087 -13.64 2.21 -50.18
C GLU A 1087 -12.27 2.01 -49.51
N ASN A 1088 -11.27 2.78 -49.94
CA ASN A 1088 -9.92 2.75 -49.37
C ASN A 1088 -9.93 3.16 -47.89
N ALA A 1089 -10.69 4.19 -47.53
CA ALA A 1089 -10.76 4.69 -46.15
C ALA A 1089 -11.51 3.72 -45.22
N ILE A 1090 -12.60 3.09 -45.65
CA ILE A 1090 -13.29 2.03 -44.88
C ILE A 1090 -12.35 0.83 -44.66
N SER A 1091 -11.49 0.56 -45.64
CA SER A 1091 -10.50 -0.53 -45.59
C SER A 1091 -9.22 -0.16 -44.82
N SER A 1092 -9.05 1.11 -44.42
CA SER A 1092 -7.87 1.62 -43.70
C SER A 1092 -7.75 1.04 -42.29
N ASN A 1093 -6.54 0.98 -41.72
CA ASN A 1093 -6.32 0.61 -40.32
C ASN A 1093 -6.34 1.80 -39.35
N ASP A 1094 -6.74 2.98 -39.82
CA ASP A 1094 -6.91 4.18 -39.01
C ASP A 1094 -8.38 4.41 -38.64
N HIS A 1095 -8.67 4.56 -37.34
CA HIS A 1095 -10.04 4.74 -36.83
C HIS A 1095 -10.72 5.98 -37.40
N TYR A 1096 -10.02 7.12 -37.46
CA TYR A 1096 -10.58 8.39 -37.89
C TYR A 1096 -10.95 8.40 -39.37
N ASN A 1097 -10.13 7.76 -40.21
CA ASN A 1097 -10.43 7.56 -41.63
C ASN A 1097 -11.68 6.68 -41.85
N ILE A 1098 -11.84 5.60 -41.08
CA ILE A 1098 -13.02 4.74 -41.17
C ILE A 1098 -14.27 5.53 -40.75
N VAL A 1099 -14.22 6.24 -39.63
CA VAL A 1099 -15.36 7.05 -39.13
C VAL A 1099 -15.74 8.12 -40.13
N ASP A 1100 -14.78 8.87 -40.67
CA ASP A 1100 -15.03 9.91 -41.66
C ASP A 1100 -15.63 9.34 -42.97
N ALA A 1101 -15.22 8.15 -43.39
CA ALA A 1101 -15.82 7.45 -44.53
C ALA A 1101 -17.26 6.99 -44.27
N ILE A 1102 -17.56 6.50 -43.06
CA ILE A 1102 -18.92 6.13 -42.64
C ILE A 1102 -19.83 7.37 -42.61
N GLU A 1103 -19.35 8.48 -42.06
CA GLU A 1103 -20.06 9.77 -42.08
C GLU A 1103 -20.24 10.31 -43.51
N ALA A 1104 -19.25 10.11 -44.39
CA ALA A 1104 -19.36 10.47 -45.79
C ALA A 1104 -20.48 9.66 -46.49
N ILE A 1105 -20.59 8.35 -46.24
CA ILE A 1105 -21.71 7.53 -46.75
C ILE A 1105 -23.04 8.07 -46.24
N TRP A 1106 -23.13 8.38 -44.94
CA TRP A 1106 -24.35 8.95 -44.37
C TRP A 1106 -24.74 10.27 -45.03
N ALA A 1107 -23.77 11.15 -45.30
CA ALA A 1107 -23.99 12.40 -46.03
C ALA A 1107 -24.49 12.17 -47.46
N ILE A 1108 -24.00 11.15 -48.17
CA ILE A 1108 -24.54 10.77 -49.51
C ILE A 1108 -26.02 10.39 -49.40
N ILE A 1109 -26.38 9.58 -48.40
CA ILE A 1109 -27.74 9.06 -48.22
C ILE A 1109 -28.73 10.17 -47.84
N LYS A 1110 -28.29 11.14 -47.04
CA LYS A 1110 -29.14 12.22 -46.50
C LYS A 1110 -29.31 13.39 -47.47
N SER A 1111 -28.36 13.62 -48.39
CA SER A 1111 -28.40 14.74 -49.34
C SER A 1111 -29.08 14.38 -50.66
N ASP A 1112 -29.51 15.40 -51.42
CA ASP A 1112 -30.00 15.25 -52.80
C ASP A 1112 -28.91 14.70 -53.75
N ASN A 1113 -27.66 14.59 -53.28
CA ASN A 1113 -26.54 14.00 -54.01
C ASN A 1113 -26.66 12.47 -54.16
N ALA A 1114 -27.65 11.83 -53.53
CA ALA A 1114 -27.94 10.41 -53.76
C ALA A 1114 -28.24 10.09 -55.25
N SER A 1115 -28.67 11.07 -56.06
CA SER A 1115 -28.78 10.92 -57.53
C SER A 1115 -27.45 11.11 -58.25
N SER A 1116 -26.52 11.86 -57.65
CA SER A 1116 -25.17 12.04 -58.17
C SER A 1116 -24.37 10.74 -58.02
N PHE A 1117 -24.43 10.04 -56.89
CA PHE A 1117 -23.78 8.73 -56.75
C PHE A 1117 -24.63 7.61 -57.34
N GLY A 1118 -24.02 6.64 -58.04
CA GLY A 1118 -24.77 5.52 -58.60
C GLY A 1118 -25.44 4.71 -57.49
N LYS A 1119 -26.66 4.20 -57.72
CA LYS A 1119 -27.33 3.30 -56.75
C LYS A 1119 -26.47 2.06 -56.44
N SER A 1120 -25.68 1.59 -57.42
CA SER A 1120 -24.70 0.52 -57.25
C SER A 1120 -23.60 0.89 -56.26
N ASP A 1121 -23.11 2.13 -56.33
CA ASP A 1121 -21.96 2.60 -55.56
C ASP A 1121 -22.36 2.72 -54.09
N ILE A 1122 -23.51 3.35 -53.81
CA ILE A 1122 -24.06 3.42 -52.45
C ILE A 1122 -24.28 2.01 -51.88
N ALA A 1123 -24.84 1.09 -52.68
CA ALA A 1123 -25.07 -0.29 -52.25
C ALA A 1123 -23.76 -1.01 -51.91
N ASN A 1124 -22.72 -0.85 -52.73
CA ASN A 1124 -21.42 -1.48 -52.50
C ASN A 1124 -20.70 -0.89 -51.26
N SER A 1125 -20.73 0.43 -51.07
CA SER A 1125 -20.17 1.05 -49.87
C SER A 1125 -20.88 0.57 -48.60
N LEU A 1126 -22.21 0.44 -48.63
CA LEU A 1126 -22.97 -0.12 -47.52
C LEU A 1126 -22.61 -1.59 -47.25
N ILE A 1127 -22.36 -2.38 -48.30
CA ILE A 1127 -21.90 -3.77 -48.16
C ILE A 1127 -20.54 -3.82 -47.45
N LEU A 1128 -19.61 -2.90 -47.74
CA LEU A 1128 -18.34 -2.84 -47.02
C LEU A 1128 -18.54 -2.54 -45.53
N VAL A 1129 -19.49 -1.65 -45.19
CA VAL A 1129 -19.85 -1.36 -43.79
C VAL A 1129 -20.53 -2.56 -43.12
N SER A 1130 -21.48 -3.24 -43.78
CA SER A 1130 -22.11 -4.43 -43.22
C SER A 1130 -21.10 -5.56 -43.03
N GLN A 1131 -20.10 -5.67 -43.91
CA GLN A 1131 -19.00 -6.60 -43.76
C GLN A 1131 -18.12 -6.28 -42.55
N GLN A 1132 -17.93 -5.01 -42.16
CA GLN A 1132 -17.27 -4.68 -40.89
C GLN A 1132 -18.00 -5.29 -39.69
N ILE A 1133 -19.34 -5.26 -39.70
CA ILE A 1133 -20.20 -5.86 -38.66
C ILE A 1133 -20.14 -7.39 -38.75
N LYS A 1134 -20.31 -7.95 -39.96
CA LYS A 1134 -20.20 -9.39 -40.22
C LYS A 1134 -18.88 -9.94 -39.73
N TRP A 1135 -17.79 -9.18 -39.90
CA TRP A 1135 -16.45 -9.57 -39.52
C TRP A 1135 -16.03 -9.11 -38.11
N ARG A 1136 -16.91 -8.41 -37.38
CA ARG A 1136 -16.65 -7.83 -36.05
C ARG A 1136 -15.31 -7.09 -36.00
N ARG A 1137 -15.01 -6.32 -37.05
CA ARG A 1137 -13.77 -5.55 -37.17
C ARG A 1137 -13.78 -4.46 -36.10
N LYS A 1138 -12.93 -4.61 -35.07
CA LYS A 1138 -12.86 -3.72 -33.90
C LYS A 1138 -12.81 -2.23 -34.28
N LEU A 1139 -11.96 -1.87 -35.24
CA LEU A 1139 -11.84 -0.51 -35.75
C LEU A 1139 -13.11 -0.09 -36.49
N GLY A 1140 -13.85 0.87 -35.93
CA GLY A 1140 -15.05 1.44 -36.55
C GLY A 1140 -16.32 0.60 -36.41
N LEU A 1141 -16.32 -0.47 -35.60
CA LEU A 1141 -17.49 -1.33 -35.38
C LEU A 1141 -18.69 -0.55 -34.84
N VAL A 1142 -18.47 0.29 -33.83
CA VAL A 1142 -19.50 1.13 -33.21
C VAL A 1142 -20.15 2.05 -34.26
N SER A 1143 -19.34 2.77 -35.04
CA SER A 1143 -19.83 3.65 -36.10
C SER A 1143 -20.57 2.88 -37.20
N SER A 1144 -20.14 1.64 -37.50
CA SER A 1144 -20.81 0.77 -38.47
C SER A 1144 -22.19 0.32 -37.96
N LEU A 1145 -22.29 -0.10 -36.69
CA LEU A 1145 -23.55 -0.46 -36.04
C LEU A 1145 -24.51 0.74 -35.98
N ASN A 1146 -24.00 1.93 -35.65
CA ASN A 1146 -24.77 3.17 -35.62
C ASN A 1146 -25.31 3.54 -37.01
N LEU A 1147 -24.48 3.50 -38.05
CA LEU A 1147 -24.93 3.78 -39.43
C LEU A 1147 -26.02 2.79 -39.85
N MET A 1148 -25.86 1.50 -39.57
CA MET A 1148 -26.88 0.50 -39.90
C MET A 1148 -28.18 0.72 -39.11
N SER A 1149 -28.09 1.17 -37.86
CA SER A 1149 -29.27 1.52 -37.07
C SER A 1149 -30.02 2.69 -37.70
N ASN A 1150 -29.30 3.73 -38.12
CA ASN A 1150 -29.87 4.88 -38.83
C ASN A 1150 -30.50 4.49 -40.17
N ILE A 1151 -29.89 3.55 -40.91
CA ILE A 1151 -30.47 3.03 -42.17
C ILE A 1151 -31.78 2.31 -41.91
N VAL A 1152 -31.84 1.45 -40.89
CA VAL A 1152 -33.06 0.70 -40.53
C VAL A 1152 -34.20 1.64 -40.15
N ASP A 1153 -33.90 2.68 -39.36
CA ASP A 1153 -34.91 3.62 -38.86
C ASP A 1153 -35.35 4.68 -39.88
N ILE A 1154 -34.39 5.35 -40.51
CA ILE A 1154 -34.64 6.57 -41.28
C ILE A 1154 -34.79 6.27 -42.77
N THR A 1155 -33.96 5.37 -43.32
CA THR A 1155 -33.93 5.09 -44.77
C THR A 1155 -33.96 3.59 -45.11
N PRO A 1156 -34.99 2.84 -44.65
CA PRO A 1156 -35.06 1.38 -44.79
C PRO A 1156 -35.06 0.88 -46.25
N LYS A 1157 -35.28 1.76 -47.23
CA LYS A 1157 -35.16 1.48 -48.67
C LYS A 1157 -33.75 1.00 -49.09
N TYR A 1158 -32.72 1.36 -48.33
CA TYR A 1158 -31.34 0.91 -48.60
C TYR A 1158 -30.99 -0.42 -47.90
N LEU A 1159 -31.86 -0.95 -47.04
CA LEU A 1159 -31.65 -2.23 -46.35
C LEU A 1159 -31.91 -3.40 -47.31
N SER A 1160 -30.87 -3.82 -48.04
CA SER A 1160 -30.91 -4.98 -48.94
C SER A 1160 -30.83 -6.31 -48.17
N ASN A 1161 -31.21 -7.41 -48.83
CA ASN A 1161 -31.09 -8.76 -48.26
C ASN A 1161 -29.65 -9.14 -47.91
N ILE A 1162 -28.66 -8.62 -48.66
CA ILE A 1162 -27.23 -8.86 -48.40
C ILE A 1162 -26.81 -8.16 -47.11
N LEU A 1163 -27.17 -6.88 -46.96
CA LEU A 1163 -26.89 -6.08 -45.77
C LEU A 1163 -27.53 -6.72 -44.54
N LEU A 1164 -28.80 -7.08 -44.65
CA LEU A 1164 -29.54 -7.75 -43.58
C LEU A 1164 -28.87 -9.08 -43.21
N SER A 1165 -28.46 -9.90 -44.18
CA SER A 1165 -27.74 -11.15 -43.90
C SER A 1165 -26.43 -10.92 -43.15
N ASP A 1166 -25.63 -9.93 -43.57
CA ASP A 1166 -24.35 -9.61 -42.94
C ASP A 1166 -24.52 -9.11 -41.51
N ILE A 1167 -25.51 -8.23 -41.29
CA ILE A 1167 -25.87 -7.72 -39.97
C ILE A 1167 -26.33 -8.86 -39.05
N LEU A 1168 -27.23 -9.73 -39.52
CA LEU A 1168 -27.73 -10.87 -38.71
C LEU A 1168 -26.60 -11.84 -38.34
N ILE A 1169 -25.65 -12.09 -39.26
CA ILE A 1169 -24.45 -12.89 -38.96
C ILE A 1169 -23.61 -12.20 -37.89
N GLY A 1170 -23.28 -10.92 -38.07
CA GLY A 1170 -22.48 -10.17 -37.10
C GLY A 1170 -23.12 -10.11 -35.71
N LEU A 1171 -24.42 -9.80 -35.64
CA LEU A 1171 -25.21 -9.80 -34.41
C LEU A 1171 -25.22 -11.18 -33.73
N SER A 1172 -25.23 -12.27 -34.50
CA SER A 1172 -25.21 -13.63 -33.92
C SER A 1172 -23.90 -13.92 -33.20
N PHE A 1173 -22.76 -13.50 -33.76
CA PHE A 1173 -21.46 -13.63 -33.10
C PHE A 1173 -21.31 -12.67 -31.93
N LEU A 1174 -21.72 -11.41 -32.09
CA LEU A 1174 -21.65 -10.39 -31.05
C LEU A 1174 -22.46 -10.78 -29.81
N SER A 1175 -23.56 -11.52 -29.95
CA SER A 1175 -24.33 -12.00 -28.80
C SER A 1175 -23.47 -12.74 -27.76
N ASN A 1176 -22.44 -13.46 -28.22
CA ASN A 1176 -21.48 -14.18 -27.39
C ASN A 1176 -20.15 -13.44 -27.24
N GLU A 1177 -19.55 -12.92 -28.33
CA GLU A 1177 -18.22 -12.29 -28.30
C GLU A 1177 -18.18 -11.00 -27.47
N SER A 1178 -19.31 -10.29 -27.41
CA SER A 1178 -19.46 -9.07 -26.62
C SER A 1178 -19.89 -9.37 -25.18
N ASP A 1179 -20.14 -10.63 -24.82
CA ASP A 1179 -20.45 -11.02 -23.44
C ASP A 1179 -19.19 -10.87 -22.56
N PRO A 1180 -19.22 -10.04 -21.50
CA PRO A 1180 -18.06 -9.84 -20.64
C PRO A 1180 -17.56 -11.10 -19.92
N ILE A 1181 -18.39 -12.15 -19.79
CA ILE A 1181 -17.99 -13.43 -19.18
C ILE A 1181 -16.97 -14.16 -20.05
N ASN A 1182 -17.04 -13.99 -21.37
CA ASN A 1182 -16.19 -14.70 -22.30
C ASN A 1182 -14.78 -14.08 -22.33
N THR A 1183 -13.80 -14.80 -21.79
CA THR A 1183 -12.40 -14.35 -21.65
C THR A 1183 -11.53 -14.57 -22.88
N ASP A 1184 -12.06 -15.18 -23.94
CA ASP A 1184 -11.27 -15.71 -25.07
C ASP A 1184 -10.72 -14.64 -26.04
N MET A 1185 -10.91 -13.34 -25.74
CA MET A 1185 -10.51 -12.23 -26.61
C MET A 1185 -9.69 -11.19 -25.82
N ASP A 1186 -8.51 -10.82 -26.35
CA ASP A 1186 -7.70 -9.63 -26.00
C ASP A 1186 -8.47 -8.34 -26.37
N THR A 1187 -9.67 -8.15 -25.80
CA THR A 1187 -10.52 -6.99 -26.02
C THR A 1187 -10.93 -6.46 -24.67
N ASP A 1188 -10.76 -5.16 -24.47
CA ASP A 1188 -11.11 -4.50 -23.22
C ASP A 1188 -12.61 -4.70 -22.92
N ILE A 1189 -12.96 -4.81 -21.63
CA ILE A 1189 -14.35 -5.01 -21.23
C ILE A 1189 -15.22 -3.80 -21.59
N ALA A 1190 -14.67 -2.59 -21.56
CA ALA A 1190 -15.38 -1.39 -21.98
C ALA A 1190 -15.79 -1.50 -23.46
N ASP A 1191 -14.85 -1.88 -24.33
CA ASP A 1191 -15.12 -2.11 -25.76
C ASP A 1191 -16.20 -3.19 -25.96
N LYS A 1192 -16.11 -4.32 -25.24
CA LYS A 1192 -17.12 -5.39 -25.32
C LYS A 1192 -18.51 -4.88 -24.95
N LEU A 1193 -18.62 -4.12 -23.86
CA LEU A 1193 -19.90 -3.55 -23.40
C LEU A 1193 -20.43 -2.51 -24.37
N GLU A 1194 -19.56 -1.70 -24.98
CA GLU A 1194 -19.95 -0.73 -26.00
C GLU A 1194 -20.47 -1.43 -27.26
N TYR A 1195 -19.78 -2.46 -27.75
CA TYR A 1195 -20.25 -3.28 -28.87
C TYR A 1195 -21.59 -3.94 -28.54
N ARG A 1196 -21.73 -4.45 -27.31
CA ARG A 1196 -22.95 -5.09 -26.82
C ARG A 1196 -24.13 -4.13 -26.81
N LYS A 1197 -23.91 -2.91 -26.32
CA LYS A 1197 -24.90 -1.83 -26.28
C LYS A 1197 -25.37 -1.46 -27.69
N GLN A 1198 -24.44 -1.19 -28.61
CA GLN A 1198 -24.80 -0.79 -29.97
C GLN A 1198 -25.43 -1.94 -30.78
N ALA A 1199 -25.01 -3.18 -30.53
CA ALA A 1199 -25.64 -4.37 -31.11
C ALA A 1199 -27.08 -4.57 -30.60
N ALA A 1200 -27.33 -4.37 -29.29
CA ALA A 1200 -28.66 -4.39 -28.71
C ALA A 1200 -29.57 -3.31 -29.32
N TYR A 1201 -29.05 -2.08 -29.49
CA TYR A 1201 -29.77 -0.98 -30.13
C TYR A 1201 -30.17 -1.33 -31.58
N LEU A 1202 -29.22 -1.79 -32.40
CA LEU A 1202 -29.48 -2.22 -33.79
C LEU A 1202 -30.48 -3.39 -33.85
N ALA A 1203 -30.34 -4.37 -32.96
CA ALA A 1203 -31.25 -5.52 -32.89
C ALA A 1203 -32.69 -5.08 -32.57
N TYR A 1204 -32.87 -4.11 -31.66
CA TYR A 1204 -34.18 -3.55 -31.36
C TYR A 1204 -34.78 -2.78 -32.56
N ARG A 1205 -33.98 -2.01 -33.30
CA ARG A 1205 -34.45 -1.34 -34.53
C ARG A 1205 -34.90 -2.34 -35.59
N LEU A 1206 -34.16 -3.42 -35.78
CA LEU A 1206 -34.57 -4.52 -36.66
C LEU A 1206 -35.85 -5.21 -36.16
N TYR A 1207 -35.99 -5.44 -34.85
CA TYR A 1207 -37.22 -5.97 -34.27
C TYR A 1207 -38.43 -5.10 -34.61
N ARG A 1208 -38.32 -3.77 -34.45
CA ARG A 1208 -39.38 -2.83 -34.86
C ARG A 1208 -39.66 -2.92 -36.36
N HIS A 1209 -38.61 -2.96 -37.19
CA HIS A 1209 -38.74 -3.07 -38.64
C HIS A 1209 -39.56 -4.30 -39.06
N PHE A 1210 -39.22 -5.49 -38.56
CA PHE A 1210 -39.97 -6.73 -38.84
C PHE A 1210 -41.39 -6.69 -38.27
N SER A 1211 -41.54 -6.17 -37.05
CA SER A 1211 -42.85 -6.07 -36.38
C SER A 1211 -43.81 -5.15 -37.14
N CYS A 1212 -43.35 -3.98 -37.60
CA CYS A 1212 -44.14 -3.05 -38.40
C CYS A 1212 -44.58 -3.65 -39.75
N LYS A 1213 -43.73 -4.50 -40.36
CA LYS A 1213 -44.05 -5.22 -41.60
C LYS A 1213 -44.87 -6.50 -41.39
N ARG A 1214 -45.12 -6.91 -40.14
CA ARG A 1214 -45.77 -8.18 -39.76
C ARG A 1214 -45.04 -9.40 -40.33
N GLU A 1215 -43.72 -9.32 -40.42
CA GLU A 1215 -42.84 -10.41 -40.87
C GLU A 1215 -42.33 -11.24 -39.66
N ASN A 1216 -41.88 -12.48 -39.92
CA ASN A 1216 -41.30 -13.31 -38.87
C ASN A 1216 -39.97 -12.73 -38.39
N VAL A 1217 -39.85 -12.49 -37.09
CA VAL A 1217 -38.62 -11.99 -36.47
C VAL A 1217 -37.52 -13.08 -36.52
N PRO A 1218 -36.34 -12.80 -37.10
CA PRO A 1218 -35.21 -13.72 -37.10
C PRO A 1218 -34.80 -14.18 -35.70
N LYS A 1219 -34.39 -15.45 -35.57
CA LYS A 1219 -33.98 -16.05 -34.29
C LYS A 1219 -32.93 -15.21 -33.54
N VAL A 1220 -31.91 -14.72 -34.24
CA VAL A 1220 -30.85 -13.87 -33.63
C VAL A 1220 -31.41 -12.61 -32.95
N ILE A 1221 -32.45 -11.99 -33.51
CA ILE A 1221 -33.09 -10.81 -32.91
C ILE A 1221 -33.90 -11.22 -31.67
N ALA A 1222 -34.56 -12.39 -31.70
CA ALA A 1222 -35.21 -12.95 -30.53
C ALA A 1222 -34.19 -13.30 -29.42
N ASP A 1223 -33.00 -13.80 -29.77
CA ASP A 1223 -31.92 -14.06 -28.83
C ASP A 1223 -31.44 -12.76 -28.16
N TRP A 1224 -31.29 -11.67 -28.93
CA TRP A 1224 -30.99 -10.33 -28.38
C TRP A 1224 -32.09 -9.78 -27.47
N LYS A 1225 -33.37 -10.06 -27.77
CA LYS A 1225 -34.47 -9.74 -26.85
C LYS A 1225 -34.29 -10.44 -25.50
N VAL A 1226 -33.93 -11.73 -25.50
CA VAL A 1226 -33.68 -12.49 -24.25
C VAL A 1226 -32.51 -11.89 -23.48
N ILE A 1227 -31.42 -11.51 -24.16
CA ILE A 1227 -30.28 -10.83 -23.54
C ILE A 1227 -30.71 -9.52 -22.86
N CYS A 1228 -31.43 -8.65 -23.56
CA CYS A 1228 -31.81 -7.33 -23.05
C CYS A 1228 -32.92 -7.39 -21.99
N THR A 1229 -33.71 -8.45 -21.96
CA THR A 1229 -34.73 -8.67 -20.93
C THR A 1229 -34.19 -9.41 -19.70
N SER A 1230 -33.00 -9.99 -19.79
CA SER A 1230 -32.30 -10.59 -18.65
C SER A 1230 -32.13 -9.56 -17.55
N LEU A 1231 -32.58 -9.90 -16.34
CA LEU A 1231 -32.41 -9.02 -15.20
C LEU A 1231 -30.92 -8.84 -14.88
N ASN A 1232 -30.11 -9.90 -15.02
CA ASN A 1232 -28.68 -9.92 -14.68
C ASN A 1232 -27.79 -9.19 -15.72
N GLU A 1233 -28.37 -8.64 -16.80
CA GLU A 1233 -27.66 -7.79 -17.75
C GLU A 1233 -27.55 -6.34 -17.23
N PHE A 1234 -26.53 -5.60 -17.68
CA PHE A 1234 -26.35 -4.19 -17.31
C PHE A 1234 -27.50 -3.32 -17.79
N ALA A 1235 -27.91 -2.36 -16.95
CA ALA A 1235 -29.00 -1.44 -17.23
C ALA A 1235 -28.82 -0.71 -18.57
N GLU A 1236 -27.61 -0.28 -18.89
CA GLU A 1236 -27.31 0.46 -20.12
C GLU A 1236 -27.52 -0.37 -21.38
N ILE A 1237 -27.37 -1.69 -21.32
CA ILE A 1237 -27.66 -2.60 -22.45
C ILE A 1237 -29.14 -2.90 -22.50
N ARG A 1238 -29.75 -3.18 -21.34
CA ARG A 1238 -31.19 -3.46 -21.23
C ARG A 1238 -32.05 -2.29 -21.73
N ASN A 1239 -31.62 -1.07 -21.44
CA ASN A 1239 -32.35 0.15 -21.79
C ASN A 1239 -32.39 0.40 -23.30
N GLU A 1240 -31.52 -0.23 -24.10
CA GLU A 1240 -31.58 -0.16 -25.57
C GLU A 1240 -32.77 -0.93 -26.16
N TRP A 1241 -33.34 -1.88 -25.39
CA TRP A 1241 -34.52 -2.64 -25.79
C TRP A 1241 -35.77 -2.08 -25.11
N LEU A 1242 -36.51 -1.24 -25.85
CA LEU A 1242 -37.74 -0.63 -25.34
C LEU A 1242 -38.90 -1.63 -25.45
N GLU A 1243 -39.28 -2.28 -24.35
CA GLU A 1243 -40.56 -2.97 -24.27
C GLU A 1243 -41.69 -1.94 -24.20
N VAL A 1244 -42.32 -1.65 -25.34
CA VAL A 1244 -43.62 -0.98 -25.34
C VAL A 1244 -44.65 -2.02 -24.89
N HIS A 1245 -45.14 -1.88 -23.66
CA HIS A 1245 -46.25 -2.68 -23.14
C HIS A 1245 -47.60 -2.20 -23.67
#